data_AF-D9WF95-F1
#
_entry.id   AF-D9WF95-F1
#
_cell.length_a   1.000
_cell.length_b   1.000
_cell.length_c   1.000
_cell.angle_alpha   90.00
_cell.angle_beta   90.00
_cell.angle_gamma   90.00
#
_symmetry.space_group_name_H-M   'P 1'
#
loop_
_entity.id
_entity.type
_entity.pdbx_description
1 polymer ?
#
loop_
_entity_poly.entity_id
_entity_poly.type
_entity_poly.pdbx_seq_one_letter_code
_entity_poly.pdbx_strand_id
1 'polypeptide(L)'
;FGRGGATTFLQDLQNSDCIVIEGSNFAEAHPVGFQWVMEAKARGAKVIHVDPRFTRTSALADLHVPIRAGSDIAFLGGIINHVLSNELDFREYVLEYTNAATLVGEDFRDTEDLAGIFSGLDEETGHYDIDSWSYEGTQVQSPQGDPDQLYEERTEDGPGVAHAGRAEVHGSGGAPVSGDLRTDRTLQHPRCVYQVLKRHFARYTPELVEETCGIPRATFLEVCRALVENSGRDRTSEFVYAVGWTQHTVGAQYIRTACILQLLLGNIGRPGGGIQALRGHASIQGSSDIPTLYNVLPGYIPMPHAHQDEDLDTFTEAVKADKGFWGNMRAYVVSLLKAYFGDAARADNDYCFGHLPRLTGSHSTYDTVLAQLDGVCKGYFLMSENPAVGSANAKMQRLGMAELDWLVVRDFSLIESATWWQDGPEIETGELRTEDIATEVFFFPAAAHTEKSGSFTNTNRTLQWHFPAKEPDGDARSDLWFMYHLGRRIRERLAGSTDPMDRAILDLTWDYPTEGPLAEPVAEAVLAEINGRGADGTPLSAYTQLKDDGSTSCGCWIYCGVYADGVNQAARRKPHTEQDWIAAEWAWSWPANRRILYNRASADPSGAPWSERKALVWWDERQGRWTGHDIPDFIPDRSPSYRPPEDAKGPDALSGVDPFIMQADGKGWLYAPAGLVDGPMPVHYEPQDSPVRNPLHPEQQHSPVRQVFSREHNRFHPSGGAPGSEIFPYVITTYRLTEHFTAGGMTRWTPYLAELQPELFCEVSPALAAELGLEHSGWATLVSARGDRGQGAGHRADVPAEGRGPHGAPDRAAVPLGSQWLRARRRGQRAVRHRARPERPDPGGEGADRRHPPGPPPPRPGADRPAEHLPAARRYHGADRDGG
;
A
#
# COMPACT_ATOMS: atom_id res chain seq x y z
N PHE A 1 -6.87 1.51 14.00
CA PHE A 1 -6.13 2.69 14.50
C PHE A 1 -6.60 4.00 13.88
N GLY A 2 -7.33 3.99 12.75
CA GLY A 2 -7.91 5.20 12.15
C GLY A 2 -7.07 5.82 11.03
N ARG A 3 -5.96 5.19 10.64
CA ARG A 3 -5.23 5.43 9.38
C ARG A 3 -4.56 4.14 8.92
N GLY A 4 -4.44 3.94 7.61
CA GLY A 4 -3.71 2.83 6.99
C GLY A 4 -2.20 3.06 6.79
N GLY A 5 -1.68 4.25 7.10
CA GLY A 5 -0.26 4.62 6.96
C GLY A 5 0.70 3.83 7.89
N ALA A 6 2.01 3.88 7.64
CA ALA A 6 3.00 3.37 8.60
C ALA A 6 2.91 4.14 9.93
N THR A 7 2.93 3.44 11.06
CA THR A 7 2.87 4.11 12.37
C THR A 7 4.18 4.82 12.70
N THR A 8 5.29 4.26 12.25
CA THR A 8 6.67 4.69 12.51
C THR A 8 7.35 5.15 11.23
N PHE A 9 8.68 5.33 11.26
CA PHE A 9 9.54 5.62 10.13
C PHE A 9 10.78 4.71 10.22
N LEU A 10 11.36 4.29 9.08
CA LEU A 10 12.41 3.25 9.02
C LEU A 10 13.57 3.42 10.01
N GLN A 11 13.97 4.66 10.31
CA GLN A 11 15.04 4.95 11.26
C GLN A 11 14.68 4.59 12.71
N ASP A 12 13.40 4.58 13.10
CA ASP A 12 12.95 4.31 14.47
C ASP A 12 13.11 2.83 14.89
N LEU A 13 13.23 1.91 13.92
CA LEU A 13 13.56 0.49 14.17
C LEU A 13 14.81 0.34 15.07
N GLN A 14 15.78 1.25 14.98
CA GLN A 14 16.99 1.27 15.81
C GLN A 14 16.74 1.43 17.32
N ASN A 15 15.53 1.84 17.70
CA ASN A 15 15.08 2.05 19.07
C ASN A 15 14.30 0.85 19.63
N SER A 16 14.00 -0.17 18.81
CA SER A 16 13.25 -1.36 19.20
C SER A 16 14.06 -2.31 20.08
N ASP A 17 13.37 -3.08 20.92
CA ASP A 17 13.94 -4.16 21.74
C ASP A 17 13.70 -5.56 21.14
N CYS A 18 12.71 -5.72 20.26
CA CYS A 18 12.46 -6.93 19.50
C CYS A 18 11.76 -6.60 18.18
N ILE A 19 12.34 -7.02 17.06
CA ILE A 19 11.79 -6.79 15.73
C ILE A 19 11.30 -8.12 15.17
N VAL A 20 9.99 -8.23 14.94
CA VAL A 20 9.39 -9.39 14.25
C VAL A 20 9.12 -9.00 12.81
N ILE A 21 9.78 -9.70 11.90
CA ILE A 21 9.63 -9.54 10.45
C ILE A 21 8.83 -10.74 9.95
N GLU A 22 7.59 -10.50 9.55
CA GLU A 22 6.61 -11.54 9.19
C GLU A 22 5.80 -11.06 7.99
N GLY A 23 5.53 -11.95 7.03
CA GLY A 23 4.96 -11.54 5.74
C GLY A 23 5.87 -10.58 4.93
N SER A 24 7.19 -10.55 5.19
CA SER A 24 8.14 -9.66 4.50
C SER A 24 9.57 -10.21 4.45
N ASN A 25 10.13 -10.35 3.24
CA ASN A 25 11.56 -10.60 3.05
C ASN A 25 12.35 -9.28 3.04
N PHE A 26 12.37 -8.59 4.19
CA PHE A 26 12.83 -7.19 4.34
C PHE A 26 14.24 -6.93 3.78
N ALA A 27 15.21 -7.83 4.03
CA ALA A 27 16.59 -7.65 3.56
C ALA A 27 16.74 -7.69 2.02
N GLU A 28 15.71 -8.15 1.29
CA GLU A 28 15.70 -8.18 -0.19
C GLU A 28 14.73 -7.18 -0.79
N ALA A 29 13.54 -7.00 -0.19
CA ALA A 29 12.52 -6.10 -0.70
C ALA A 29 12.85 -4.62 -0.40
N HIS A 30 13.51 -4.33 0.73
CA HIS A 30 13.86 -2.98 1.16
C HIS A 30 15.25 -2.93 1.80
N PRO A 31 16.33 -3.37 1.12
CA PRO A 31 17.66 -3.59 1.70
C PRO A 31 18.24 -2.36 2.41
N VAL A 32 18.00 -1.16 1.89
CA VAL A 32 18.44 0.10 2.52
C VAL A 32 17.65 0.44 3.79
N GLY A 33 16.40 -0.02 3.91
CA GLY A 33 15.63 0.09 5.16
C GLY A 33 16.12 -0.90 6.22
N PHE A 34 16.53 -2.10 5.80
CA PHE A 34 16.99 -3.18 6.68
C PHE A 34 18.24 -2.82 7.51
N GLN A 35 19.02 -1.80 7.13
CA GLN A 35 20.15 -1.32 7.93
C GLN A 35 19.73 -0.97 9.38
N TRP A 36 18.52 -0.46 9.58
CA TRP A 36 18.04 -0.05 10.91
C TRP A 36 17.62 -1.24 11.79
N VAL A 37 17.28 -2.38 11.19
CA VAL A 37 17.14 -3.67 11.91
C VAL A 37 18.51 -4.14 12.41
N MET A 38 19.56 -3.98 11.60
CA MET A 38 20.93 -4.33 12.01
C MET A 38 21.48 -3.39 13.08
N GLU A 39 21.15 -2.10 13.05
CA GLU A 39 21.44 -1.15 14.13
C GLU A 39 20.72 -1.52 15.43
N ALA A 40 19.43 -1.88 15.38
CA ALA A 40 18.69 -2.37 16.53
C ALA A 40 19.35 -3.63 17.13
N LYS A 41 19.69 -4.60 16.27
CA LYS A 41 20.38 -5.83 16.65
C LYS A 41 21.75 -5.57 17.28
N ALA A 42 22.52 -4.63 16.74
CA ALA A 42 23.80 -4.21 17.31
C ALA A 42 23.65 -3.55 18.71
N ARG A 43 22.47 -2.98 19.00
CA ARG A 43 22.09 -2.44 20.33
C ARG A 43 21.45 -3.49 21.26
N GLY A 44 21.33 -4.74 20.80
CA GLY A 44 20.83 -5.86 21.59
C GLY A 44 19.36 -6.23 21.35
N ALA A 45 18.70 -5.70 20.32
CA ALA A 45 17.35 -6.14 19.95
C ALA A 45 17.35 -7.57 19.39
N LYS A 46 16.37 -8.39 19.80
CA LYS A 46 16.14 -9.71 19.18
C LYS A 46 15.49 -9.53 17.82
N VAL A 47 16.08 -10.07 16.76
CA VAL A 47 15.45 -10.08 15.41
C VAL A 47 14.85 -11.45 15.13
N ILE A 48 13.56 -11.51 14.84
CA ILE A 48 12.82 -12.74 14.50
C ILE A 48 12.32 -12.60 13.07
N HIS A 49 12.53 -13.61 12.23
CA HIS A 49 12.01 -13.67 10.87
C HIS A 49 11.08 -14.88 10.72
N VAL A 50 9.85 -14.64 10.31
CA VAL A 50 8.77 -15.62 10.18
C VAL A 50 8.38 -15.70 8.69
N ASP A 51 8.84 -16.74 8.01
CA ASP A 51 8.69 -16.93 6.55
C ASP A 51 8.76 -18.44 6.24
N PRO A 52 7.94 -18.99 5.32
CA PRO A 52 8.03 -20.39 4.86
C PRO A 52 9.41 -20.81 4.34
N ARG A 53 10.28 -19.86 3.97
CA ARG A 53 11.60 -20.09 3.37
C ARG A 53 12.74 -19.52 4.22
N PHE A 54 13.94 -20.08 4.05
CA PHE A 54 15.15 -19.50 4.62
C PHE A 54 15.77 -18.47 3.66
N THR A 55 15.38 -17.20 3.83
CA THR A 55 15.73 -16.09 2.92
C THR A 55 17.05 -15.40 3.31
N ARG A 56 17.44 -14.37 2.55
CA ARG A 56 18.53 -13.46 2.96
C ARG A 56 18.20 -12.69 4.26
N THR A 57 16.91 -12.53 4.59
CA THR A 57 16.46 -12.00 5.89
C THR A 57 16.64 -13.04 7.00
N SER A 58 16.25 -14.31 6.79
CA SER A 58 16.48 -15.41 7.75
C SER A 58 17.98 -15.56 8.11
N ALA A 59 18.87 -15.33 7.15
CA ALA A 59 20.33 -15.39 7.34
C ALA A 59 20.90 -14.31 8.28
N LEU A 60 20.13 -13.26 8.59
CA LEU A 60 20.56 -12.12 9.43
C LEU A 60 19.74 -11.99 10.73
N ALA A 61 18.65 -12.76 10.89
CA ALA A 61 17.86 -12.84 12.11
C ALA A 61 18.58 -13.58 13.26
N ASP A 62 18.04 -13.51 14.47
CA ASP A 62 18.43 -14.31 15.65
C ASP A 62 17.53 -15.54 15.85
N LEU A 63 16.44 -15.61 15.11
CA LEU A 63 15.53 -16.75 15.04
C LEU A 63 14.83 -16.73 13.67
N HIS A 64 14.90 -17.84 12.94
CA HIS A 64 13.99 -18.10 11.82
C HIS A 64 12.88 -19.04 12.30
N VAL A 65 11.63 -18.68 11.99
CA VAL A 65 10.44 -19.46 12.29
C VAL A 65 9.82 -19.90 10.95
N PRO A 66 9.92 -21.19 10.59
CA PRO A 66 9.29 -21.70 9.38
C PRO A 66 7.78 -21.82 9.60
N ILE A 67 6.99 -21.06 8.84
CA ILE A 67 5.52 -21.06 8.90
C ILE A 67 4.93 -21.60 7.60
N ARG A 68 3.83 -22.35 7.66
CA ARG A 68 3.04 -22.67 6.46
C ARG A 68 2.41 -21.39 5.90
N ALA A 69 2.63 -21.12 4.61
CA ALA A 69 2.00 -19.97 3.95
C ALA A 69 0.47 -20.06 4.07
N GLY A 70 -0.15 -19.04 4.69
CA GLY A 70 -1.58 -18.96 4.90
C GLY A 70 -2.08 -19.36 6.30
N SER A 71 -1.20 -19.59 7.28
CA SER A 71 -1.56 -19.93 8.67
C SER A 71 -1.22 -18.84 9.70
N ASP A 72 -0.99 -17.61 9.24
CA ASP A 72 -0.48 -16.48 10.04
C ASP A 72 -1.42 -16.10 11.21
N ILE A 73 -2.75 -16.14 11.02
CA ILE A 73 -3.73 -15.93 12.12
C ILE A 73 -3.57 -17.00 13.21
N ALA A 74 -3.34 -18.27 12.84
CA ALA A 74 -3.21 -19.32 13.84
C ALA A 74 -1.96 -19.10 14.71
N PHE A 75 -0.83 -18.69 14.10
CA PHE A 75 0.39 -18.32 14.82
C PHE A 75 0.20 -17.08 15.72
N LEU A 76 -0.19 -15.94 15.14
CA LEU A 76 -0.35 -14.67 15.85
C LEU A 76 -1.46 -14.73 16.92
N GLY A 77 -2.56 -15.41 16.62
CA GLY A 77 -3.65 -15.69 17.55
C GLY A 77 -3.20 -16.54 18.73
N GLY A 78 -2.26 -17.46 18.51
CA GLY A 78 -1.59 -18.19 19.59
C GLY A 78 -0.77 -17.29 20.51
N ILE A 79 -0.07 -16.29 19.96
CA ILE A 79 0.67 -15.31 20.78
C ILE A 79 -0.31 -14.45 21.59
N ILE A 80 -1.44 -14.03 21.00
CA ILE A 80 -2.51 -13.32 21.72
C ILE A 80 -3.09 -14.17 22.84
N ASN A 81 -3.38 -15.45 22.59
CA ASN A 81 -3.83 -16.39 23.62
C ASN A 81 -2.80 -16.49 24.77
N HIS A 82 -1.52 -16.63 24.45
CA HIS A 82 -0.45 -16.67 25.44
C HIS A 82 -0.42 -15.39 26.30
N VAL A 83 -0.58 -14.21 25.71
CA VAL A 83 -0.63 -12.92 26.43
C VAL A 83 -1.88 -12.83 27.31
N LEU A 84 -3.07 -13.09 26.78
CA LEU A 84 -4.34 -12.92 27.49
C LEU A 84 -4.56 -13.98 28.59
N SER A 85 -4.15 -15.23 28.35
CA SER A 85 -4.33 -16.33 29.30
C SER A 85 -3.36 -16.27 30.48
N ASN A 86 -2.19 -15.65 30.31
CA ASN A 86 -1.19 -15.44 31.38
C ASN A 86 -1.17 -14.01 31.95
N GLU A 87 -2.04 -13.12 31.45
CA GLU A 87 -2.16 -11.70 31.86
C GLU A 87 -0.85 -10.90 31.71
N LEU A 88 -0.17 -11.14 30.58
CA LEU A 88 1.11 -10.52 30.21
C LEU A 88 0.93 -9.23 29.39
N ASP A 89 -0.28 -8.67 29.37
CA ASP A 89 -0.61 -7.43 28.68
C ASP A 89 -0.17 -6.19 29.47
N PHE A 90 0.12 -5.09 28.77
CA PHE A 90 0.41 -3.81 29.41
C PHE A 90 -0.90 -3.15 29.88
N ARG A 91 -1.45 -3.70 30.97
CA ARG A 91 -2.82 -3.44 31.47
C ARG A 91 -3.22 -1.97 31.57
N GLU A 92 -2.31 -1.07 31.95
CA GLU A 92 -2.57 0.38 32.03
C GLU A 92 -2.80 1.01 30.64
N TYR A 93 -1.95 0.67 29.66
CA TYR A 93 -2.13 1.07 28.27
C TYR A 93 -3.42 0.49 27.68
N VAL A 94 -3.66 -0.81 27.94
CA VAL A 94 -4.84 -1.53 27.45
C VAL A 94 -6.13 -0.91 27.97
N LEU A 95 -6.22 -0.64 29.28
CA LEU A 95 -7.43 -0.10 29.91
C LEU A 95 -7.79 1.32 29.43
N GLU A 96 -6.80 2.16 29.14
CA GLU A 96 -7.03 3.58 28.86
C GLU A 96 -7.05 3.92 27.36
N TYR A 97 -6.25 3.24 26.54
CA TYR A 97 -6.05 3.58 25.12
C TYR A 97 -6.66 2.59 24.14
N THR A 98 -7.24 1.48 24.62
CA THR A 98 -7.99 0.54 23.78
C THR A 98 -9.48 0.51 24.14
N ASN A 99 -10.28 -0.18 23.34
CA ASN A 99 -11.68 -0.46 23.63
C ASN A 99 -11.89 -1.67 24.57
N ALA A 100 -10.85 -2.19 25.24
CA ALA A 100 -10.90 -3.38 26.12
C ALA A 100 -12.05 -3.37 27.16
N ALA A 101 -12.37 -2.21 27.70
CA ALA A 101 -13.43 -2.04 28.71
C ALA A 101 -14.85 -1.94 28.11
N THR A 102 -14.99 -1.66 26.82
CA THR A 102 -16.31 -1.45 26.16
C THR A 102 -17.11 -2.74 26.14
N LEU A 103 -18.42 -2.66 26.35
CA LEU A 103 -19.33 -3.80 26.29
C LEU A 103 -19.83 -4.02 24.86
N VAL A 104 -19.75 -5.26 24.36
CA VAL A 104 -20.37 -5.71 23.11
C VAL A 104 -21.85 -6.06 23.36
N GLY A 105 -22.72 -5.89 22.36
CA GLY A 105 -24.16 -6.21 22.43
C GLY A 105 -24.48 -7.64 22.88
N GLU A 106 -25.72 -7.87 23.31
CA GLU A 106 -26.16 -9.17 23.84
C GLU A 106 -26.31 -10.24 22.75
N ASP A 107 -26.52 -9.81 21.51
CA ASP A 107 -26.79 -10.66 20.35
C ASP A 107 -25.54 -11.13 19.61
N PHE A 108 -24.36 -10.57 19.93
CA PHE A 108 -23.09 -11.01 19.36
C PHE A 108 -22.82 -12.49 19.63
N ARG A 109 -22.57 -13.26 18.56
CA ARG A 109 -22.12 -14.66 18.64
C ARG A 109 -20.77 -14.79 17.95
N ASP A 110 -19.87 -15.51 18.61
CA ASP A 110 -18.55 -15.81 18.08
C ASP A 110 -18.62 -17.02 17.14
N THR A 111 -17.58 -17.18 16.32
CA THR A 111 -17.23 -18.41 15.60
C THR A 111 -17.22 -19.67 16.46
N GLU A 112 -17.07 -19.55 17.79
CA GLU A 112 -17.25 -20.64 18.75
C GLU A 112 -18.71 -21.11 18.86
N ASP A 113 -19.63 -20.15 18.89
CA ASP A 113 -21.06 -20.37 19.11
C ASP A 113 -21.74 -20.84 17.81
N LEU A 114 -21.13 -20.54 16.64
CA LEU A 114 -21.65 -20.76 15.30
C LEU A 114 -20.62 -21.41 14.35
N ALA A 115 -19.88 -22.41 14.83
CA ALA A 115 -19.09 -23.38 14.02
C ALA A 115 -18.09 -22.81 12.98
N GLY A 116 -17.62 -21.57 13.15
CA GLY A 116 -16.66 -20.91 12.27
C GLY A 116 -17.13 -19.61 11.61
N ILE A 117 -18.38 -19.19 11.82
CA ILE A 117 -18.93 -17.90 11.34
C ILE A 117 -19.37 -17.01 12.52
N PHE A 118 -19.45 -15.69 12.33
CA PHE A 118 -19.97 -14.79 13.37
C PHE A 118 -21.51 -14.70 13.33
N SER A 119 -22.12 -14.04 14.31
CA SER A 119 -23.53 -13.62 14.18
C SER A 119 -23.71 -12.72 12.97
N GLY A 120 -24.87 -12.86 12.30
CA GLY A 120 -25.30 -11.99 11.20
C GLY A 120 -24.92 -12.43 9.78
N LEU A 121 -24.35 -13.63 9.57
CA LEU A 121 -24.08 -14.11 8.20
C LEU A 121 -25.40 -14.40 7.46
N ASP A 122 -25.56 -13.82 6.28
CA ASP A 122 -26.43 -14.31 5.23
C ASP A 122 -25.64 -15.29 4.34
N GLU A 123 -26.06 -16.55 4.33
CA GLU A 123 -25.43 -17.63 3.54
C GLU A 123 -25.79 -17.58 2.05
N GLU A 124 -26.89 -16.91 1.65
CA GLU A 124 -27.30 -16.79 0.25
C GLU A 124 -26.52 -15.68 -0.47
N THR A 125 -26.33 -14.53 0.17
CA THR A 125 -25.57 -13.40 -0.39
C THR A 125 -24.07 -13.44 -0.05
N GLY A 126 -23.68 -14.10 1.04
CA GLY A 126 -22.29 -14.15 1.49
C GLY A 126 -21.83 -12.87 2.19
N HIS A 127 -22.74 -12.20 2.91
CA HIS A 127 -22.51 -10.93 3.59
C HIS A 127 -22.86 -10.99 5.08
N TYR A 128 -22.25 -10.12 5.90
CA TYR A 128 -22.58 -10.00 7.32
C TYR A 128 -23.44 -8.76 7.59
N ASP A 129 -24.59 -8.97 8.21
CA ASP A 129 -25.21 -7.97 9.08
C ASP A 129 -24.34 -7.79 10.34
N ILE A 130 -23.81 -6.58 10.50
CA ILE A 130 -22.90 -6.23 11.59
C ILE A 130 -23.59 -5.57 12.78
N ASP A 131 -24.92 -5.37 12.76
CA ASP A 131 -25.63 -4.76 13.90
C ASP A 131 -25.40 -5.56 15.18
N SER A 132 -25.38 -6.89 15.05
CA SER A 132 -25.03 -7.83 16.12
C SER A 132 -23.60 -7.67 16.67
N TRP A 133 -22.71 -6.98 15.95
CA TRP A 133 -21.32 -6.70 16.36
C TRP A 133 -21.18 -5.37 17.12
N SER A 134 -22.26 -4.58 17.23
CA SER A 134 -22.26 -3.26 17.88
C SER A 134 -21.85 -3.30 19.36
N TYR A 135 -21.40 -2.15 19.89
CA TYR A 135 -21.28 -1.99 21.34
C TYR A 135 -22.67 -1.80 21.98
N GLU A 136 -22.83 -2.23 23.22
CA GLU A 136 -24.08 -2.02 23.97
C GLU A 136 -24.37 -0.53 24.13
N GLY A 137 -25.54 -0.09 23.64
CA GLY A 137 -25.95 1.32 23.69
C GLY A 137 -25.49 2.17 22.51
N THR A 138 -24.82 1.59 21.51
CA THR A 138 -24.43 2.27 20.27
C THR A 138 -25.24 1.81 19.05
N GLN A 139 -25.37 2.69 18.07
CA GLN A 139 -25.61 2.30 16.68
C GLN A 139 -24.29 2.36 15.91
N VAL A 140 -24.14 1.46 14.95
CA VAL A 140 -22.93 1.30 14.14
C VAL A 140 -23.40 1.20 12.69
N GLN A 141 -22.79 1.97 11.78
CA GLN A 141 -23.19 1.89 10.36
C GLN A 141 -22.45 0.74 9.68
N SER A 142 -23.19 -0.11 8.97
CA SER A 142 -22.60 -1.27 8.31
C SER A 142 -21.64 -0.88 7.17
N PRO A 143 -20.38 -1.37 7.17
CA PRO A 143 -19.42 -1.13 6.09
C PRO A 143 -19.75 -1.90 4.80
N GLN A 144 -20.75 -2.79 4.86
CA GLN A 144 -21.35 -3.46 3.71
C GLN A 144 -22.82 -3.08 3.49
N GLY A 145 -23.37 -2.23 4.38
CA GLY A 145 -24.77 -1.86 4.42
C GLY A 145 -25.27 -1.43 3.05
N ASP A 146 -26.32 -2.10 2.62
CA ASP A 146 -26.94 -1.87 1.33
C ASP A 146 -27.38 -0.40 1.25
N PRO A 147 -26.88 0.38 0.26
CA PRO A 147 -27.48 1.67 0.01
C PRO A 147 -28.97 1.53 -0.28
N ASP A 148 -29.37 0.46 -0.96
CA ASP A 148 -30.73 0.23 -1.39
C ASP A 148 -31.63 -0.01 -0.16
N GLN A 149 -31.22 -0.73 0.90
CA GLN A 149 -32.00 -0.77 2.15
C GLN A 149 -32.21 0.62 2.78
N LEU A 150 -31.15 1.44 2.87
CA LEU A 150 -31.24 2.79 3.43
C LEU A 150 -31.92 3.81 2.49
N TYR A 151 -32.21 3.43 1.26
CA TYR A 151 -32.83 4.25 0.21
C TYR A 151 -34.29 3.81 -0.04
N GLU A 152 -34.58 2.52 -0.16
CA GLU A 152 -35.91 1.91 -0.20
C GLU A 152 -36.73 2.23 1.06
N GLU A 153 -36.12 2.29 2.25
CA GLU A 153 -36.80 2.79 3.47
C GLU A 153 -37.27 4.27 3.35
N ARG A 154 -36.82 5.01 2.33
CA ARG A 154 -37.15 6.43 2.09
C ARG A 154 -37.86 6.69 0.76
N THR A 155 -37.75 5.82 -0.23
CA THR A 155 -38.40 5.92 -1.55
C THR A 155 -38.73 4.54 -2.12
N GLU A 156 -40.02 4.26 -2.34
CA GLU A 156 -40.49 3.00 -2.95
C GLU A 156 -40.01 2.83 -4.42
N ASP A 157 -39.79 1.57 -4.84
CA ASP A 157 -39.49 1.08 -6.21
C ASP A 157 -38.13 1.46 -6.88
N GLY A 158 -37.06 0.66 -6.68
CA GLY A 158 -35.84 0.69 -7.50
C GLY A 158 -34.81 -0.43 -7.23
N PRO A 159 -34.30 -1.19 -8.22
CA PRO A 159 -33.58 -2.45 -7.96
C PRO A 159 -32.03 -2.40 -7.94
N GLY A 160 -31.46 -2.69 -6.78
CA GLY A 160 -30.32 -3.62 -6.56
C GLY A 160 -28.98 -3.37 -7.27
N VAL A 161 -28.05 -2.71 -6.58
CA VAL A 161 -26.63 -2.56 -7.01
C VAL A 161 -25.68 -3.47 -6.21
N ALA A 162 -24.94 -4.35 -6.91
CA ALA A 162 -24.14 -5.42 -6.28
C ALA A 162 -22.98 -4.95 -5.37
N HIS A 163 -22.83 -5.59 -4.20
CA HIS A 163 -21.92 -5.18 -3.12
C HIS A 163 -20.44 -5.51 -3.36
N ALA A 164 -19.62 -4.49 -3.58
CA ALA A 164 -18.16 -4.56 -3.41
C ALA A 164 -17.54 -3.16 -3.21
N GLY A 165 -16.53 -3.04 -2.35
CA GLY A 165 -15.62 -1.88 -2.30
C GLY A 165 -15.70 -0.91 -1.11
N ARG A 166 -16.67 -1.02 -0.20
CA ARG A 166 -16.89 -0.02 0.88
C ARG A 166 -16.00 -0.14 2.12
N ALA A 167 -15.61 -1.34 2.56
CA ALA A 167 -14.75 -1.49 3.74
C ALA A 167 -13.34 -0.86 3.56
N GLU A 168 -12.84 -0.81 2.33
CA GLU A 168 -11.55 -0.17 1.99
C GLU A 168 -11.53 1.32 2.35
N VAL A 169 -12.67 2.01 2.20
CA VAL A 169 -12.88 3.42 2.56
C VAL A 169 -12.63 3.65 4.07
N HIS A 170 -13.12 2.73 4.91
CA HIS A 170 -12.97 2.79 6.36
C HIS A 170 -11.55 2.48 6.86
N GLY A 171 -10.68 1.87 6.03
CA GLY A 171 -9.27 1.62 6.38
C GLY A 171 -8.47 2.91 6.68
N SER A 172 -8.95 4.03 6.16
CA SER A 172 -8.47 5.39 6.38
C SER A 172 -9.48 6.28 7.09
N GLY A 173 -10.78 6.16 6.77
CA GLY A 173 -11.86 6.93 7.40
C GLY A 173 -12.14 6.56 8.87
N GLY A 174 -11.72 5.36 9.30
CA GLY A 174 -12.37 4.70 10.44
C GLY A 174 -13.81 4.31 10.08
N ALA A 175 -14.49 3.59 10.97
CA ALA A 175 -15.93 3.38 10.88
C ALA A 175 -16.66 4.22 11.94
N PRO A 176 -17.81 4.82 11.62
CA PRO A 176 -18.57 5.61 12.58
C PRO A 176 -19.27 4.71 13.60
N VAL A 177 -19.29 5.18 14.84
CA VAL A 177 -19.95 4.57 16.00
C VAL A 177 -20.58 5.73 16.78
N SER A 178 -21.88 5.66 17.09
CA SER A 178 -22.61 6.71 17.79
C SER A 178 -23.40 6.16 18.98
N GLY A 179 -23.55 6.97 20.04
CA GLY A 179 -24.25 6.58 21.27
C GLY A 179 -23.34 6.40 22.50
N ASP A 180 -23.96 6.10 23.65
CA ASP A 180 -23.31 6.04 24.96
C ASP A 180 -22.57 4.70 25.16
N LEU A 181 -21.23 4.74 25.04
CA LEU A 181 -20.36 3.59 25.24
C LEU A 181 -20.44 3.03 26.67
N ARG A 182 -21.18 1.93 26.84
CA ARG A 182 -21.18 1.13 28.08
C ARG A 182 -19.80 0.51 28.29
N THR A 183 -19.24 0.64 29.49
CA THR A 183 -17.91 0.12 29.83
C THR A 183 -17.86 -0.56 31.20
N ASP A 184 -17.08 -1.62 31.31
CA ASP A 184 -16.59 -2.20 32.57
C ASP A 184 -15.08 -2.04 32.67
N ARG A 185 -14.63 -1.12 33.53
CA ARG A 185 -13.20 -0.86 33.77
C ARG A 185 -12.54 -1.88 34.71
N THR A 186 -13.27 -2.87 35.23
CA THR A 186 -12.68 -4.02 35.95
C THR A 186 -12.25 -5.13 35.00
N LEU A 187 -12.69 -5.09 33.73
CA LEU A 187 -12.47 -6.11 32.70
C LEU A 187 -12.97 -7.51 33.11
N GLN A 188 -13.99 -7.59 33.97
CA GLN A 188 -14.57 -8.85 34.46
C GLN A 188 -15.93 -9.18 33.79
N HIS A 189 -16.62 -8.19 33.23
CA HIS A 189 -17.91 -8.40 32.59
C HIS A 189 -17.76 -9.32 31.35
N PRO A 190 -18.55 -10.40 31.21
CA PRO A 190 -18.32 -11.41 30.16
C PRO A 190 -18.54 -10.89 28.72
N ARG A 191 -19.25 -9.77 28.57
CA ARG A 191 -19.42 -9.05 27.29
C ARG A 191 -18.45 -7.88 27.09
N CYS A 192 -17.50 -7.60 28.00
CA CYS A 192 -16.47 -6.60 27.72
C CYS A 192 -15.47 -7.14 26.67
N VAL A 193 -14.98 -6.26 25.80
CA VAL A 193 -14.06 -6.59 24.69
C VAL A 193 -12.87 -7.45 25.15
N TYR A 194 -12.30 -7.18 26.33
CA TYR A 194 -11.19 -7.98 26.88
C TYR A 194 -11.57 -9.45 27.11
N GLN A 195 -12.74 -9.73 27.71
CA GLN A 195 -13.21 -11.09 27.95
C GLN A 195 -13.71 -11.77 26.67
N VAL A 196 -14.26 -11.00 25.73
CA VAL A 196 -14.62 -11.49 24.38
C VAL A 196 -13.37 -11.95 23.64
N LEU A 197 -12.29 -11.16 23.58
CA LEU A 197 -11.02 -11.58 22.99
C LEU A 197 -10.41 -12.80 23.72
N LYS A 198 -10.44 -12.82 25.06
CA LYS A 198 -9.87 -13.93 25.85
C LYS A 198 -10.61 -15.25 25.60
N ARG A 199 -11.92 -15.20 25.29
CA ARG A 199 -12.68 -16.36 24.80
C ARG A 199 -12.28 -16.70 23.36
N HIS A 200 -12.40 -15.74 22.44
CA HIS A 200 -12.17 -15.92 21.00
C HIS A 200 -10.83 -16.59 20.66
N PHE A 201 -9.76 -16.17 21.34
CA PHE A 201 -8.41 -16.65 21.09
C PHE A 201 -8.03 -17.92 21.87
N ALA A 202 -8.87 -18.42 22.79
CA ALA A 202 -8.54 -19.56 23.67
C ALA A 202 -8.16 -20.84 22.90
N ARG A 203 -8.79 -21.07 21.73
CA ARG A 203 -8.51 -22.19 20.82
C ARG A 203 -7.07 -22.26 20.31
N TYR A 204 -6.41 -21.11 20.14
CA TYR A 204 -5.08 -21.04 19.52
C TYR A 204 -4.02 -21.45 20.54
N THR A 205 -3.97 -22.73 20.84
CA THR A 205 -3.03 -23.36 21.75
C THR A 205 -1.68 -23.58 21.07
N PRO A 206 -0.58 -23.77 21.82
CA PRO A 206 0.69 -24.21 21.25
C PRO A 206 0.56 -25.48 20.40
N GLU A 207 -0.37 -26.37 20.76
CA GLU A 207 -0.74 -27.58 20.04
C GLU A 207 -1.32 -27.25 18.65
N LEU A 208 -2.34 -26.37 18.58
CA LEU A 208 -2.96 -25.95 17.32
C LEU A 208 -1.96 -25.22 16.41
N VAL A 209 -1.07 -24.40 16.98
CA VAL A 209 -0.01 -23.71 16.21
C VAL A 209 0.96 -24.71 15.58
N GLU A 210 1.34 -25.77 16.31
CA GLU A 210 2.23 -26.81 15.78
C GLU A 210 1.57 -27.62 14.66
N GLU A 211 0.30 -27.98 14.81
CA GLU A 211 -0.49 -28.69 13.79
C GLU A 211 -0.80 -27.83 12.55
N THR A 212 -1.26 -26.59 12.76
CA THR A 212 -1.77 -25.72 11.68
C THR A 212 -0.64 -25.03 10.91
N CYS A 213 0.44 -24.64 11.60
CA CYS A 213 1.51 -23.82 11.05
C CYS A 213 2.80 -24.60 10.77
N GLY A 214 2.97 -25.80 11.35
CA GLY A 214 4.21 -26.57 11.31
C GLY A 214 5.33 -26.04 12.23
N ILE A 215 5.01 -25.10 13.13
CA ILE A 215 5.97 -24.43 14.02
C ILE A 215 6.15 -25.26 15.29
N PRO A 216 7.36 -25.76 15.62
CA PRO A 216 7.58 -26.52 16.85
C PRO A 216 7.23 -25.70 18.10
N ARG A 217 6.51 -26.30 19.06
CA ARG A 217 6.06 -25.63 20.30
C ARG A 217 7.16 -24.88 21.04
N ALA A 218 8.37 -25.42 21.08
CA ALA A 218 9.52 -24.75 21.71
C ALA A 218 9.93 -23.45 21.00
N THR A 219 9.87 -23.41 19.67
CA THR A 219 10.15 -22.22 18.84
C THR A 219 9.06 -21.17 19.02
N PHE A 220 7.79 -21.59 18.98
CA PHE A 220 6.65 -20.70 19.25
C PHE A 220 6.76 -20.04 20.65
N LEU A 221 7.07 -20.83 21.68
CA LEU A 221 7.26 -20.31 23.05
C LEU A 221 8.51 -19.42 23.21
N GLU A 222 9.52 -19.54 22.36
CA GLU A 222 10.61 -18.55 22.29
C GLU A 222 10.13 -17.20 21.75
N VAL A 223 9.29 -17.18 20.69
CA VAL A 223 8.72 -15.95 20.15
C VAL A 223 7.82 -15.26 21.17
N CYS A 224 6.91 -16.01 21.81
CA CYS A 224 6.02 -15.48 22.86
C CYS A 224 6.81 -14.83 24.00
N ARG A 225 7.84 -15.52 24.51
CA ARG A 225 8.74 -14.97 25.54
C ARG A 225 9.46 -13.72 25.04
N ALA A 226 10.05 -13.76 23.85
CA ALA A 226 10.82 -12.65 23.30
C ALA A 226 9.98 -11.37 23.08
N LEU A 227 8.71 -11.49 22.71
CA LEU A 227 7.81 -10.34 22.56
C LEU A 227 7.38 -9.74 23.92
N VAL A 228 7.07 -10.59 24.90
CA VAL A 228 6.67 -10.15 26.25
C VAL A 228 7.85 -9.52 27.00
N GLU A 229 9.02 -10.15 26.99
CA GLU A 229 10.24 -9.62 27.62
C GLU A 229 10.74 -8.31 27.00
N ASN A 230 10.25 -7.95 25.80
CA ASN A 230 10.63 -6.75 25.06
C ASN A 230 9.46 -5.78 24.80
N SER A 231 8.45 -5.78 25.67
CA SER A 231 7.33 -4.82 25.65
C SER A 231 7.07 -4.23 27.06
N GLY A 232 6.01 -3.43 27.24
CA GLY A 232 5.70 -2.77 28.54
C GLY A 232 6.31 -1.35 28.68
N ARG A 233 6.48 -0.82 29.92
CA ARG A 233 6.85 0.60 30.16
C ARG A 233 8.20 1.01 29.56
N ASP A 234 9.25 0.19 29.71
CA ASP A 234 10.63 0.54 29.34
C ASP A 234 11.12 -0.04 28.00
N ARG A 235 10.34 -0.93 27.39
CA ARG A 235 10.67 -1.66 26.16
C ARG A 235 9.55 -1.58 25.12
N THR A 236 9.90 -1.78 23.86
CA THR A 236 8.94 -1.87 22.75
C THR A 236 9.39 -2.88 21.72
N SER A 237 8.44 -3.64 21.17
CA SER A 237 8.64 -4.51 20.02
C SER A 237 7.99 -3.90 18.78
N GLU A 238 8.57 -4.06 17.59
CA GLU A 238 8.04 -3.56 16.32
C GLU A 238 7.78 -4.72 15.34
N PHE A 239 6.59 -4.71 14.71
CA PHE A 239 6.22 -5.69 13.69
C PHE A 239 6.38 -5.09 12.29
N VAL A 240 7.06 -5.82 11.41
CA VAL A 240 7.42 -5.37 10.05
C VAL A 240 6.89 -6.35 9.01
N TYR A 241 5.98 -5.89 8.16
CA TYR A 241 5.31 -6.73 7.16
C TYR A 241 5.21 -6.07 5.78
N ALA A 242 4.89 -6.88 4.77
CA ALA A 242 4.69 -6.44 3.40
C ALA A 242 3.65 -7.34 2.68
N VAL A 243 3.91 -7.68 1.42
CA VAL A 243 3.01 -8.45 0.56
C VAL A 243 2.68 -9.86 1.05
N GLY A 244 3.52 -10.46 1.91
CA GLY A 244 3.29 -11.81 2.45
C GLY A 244 2.12 -11.90 3.42
N TRP A 245 1.57 -10.77 3.89
CA TRP A 245 0.26 -10.74 4.55
C TRP A 245 -0.84 -10.19 3.63
N THR A 246 -0.58 -9.17 2.81
CA THR A 246 -1.65 -8.50 2.07
C THR A 246 -2.22 -9.32 0.91
N GLN A 247 -1.46 -10.26 0.32
CA GLN A 247 -1.89 -11.00 -0.88
C GLN A 247 -2.68 -12.29 -0.56
N HIS A 248 -3.55 -12.23 0.46
CA HIS A 248 -4.38 -13.34 0.96
C HIS A 248 -5.86 -12.94 1.04
N THR A 249 -6.78 -13.90 0.87
CA THR A 249 -8.25 -13.69 1.00
C THR A 249 -8.72 -13.23 2.39
N VAL A 250 -7.81 -13.24 3.37
CA VAL A 250 -7.98 -12.84 4.77
C VAL A 250 -6.83 -11.94 5.24
N GLY A 251 -6.10 -11.32 4.30
CA GLY A 251 -4.87 -10.56 4.59
C GLY A 251 -5.08 -9.33 5.49
N ALA A 252 -6.27 -8.73 5.44
CA ALA A 252 -6.67 -7.68 6.38
C ALA A 252 -6.69 -8.21 7.83
N GLN A 253 -7.17 -9.43 8.04
CA GLN A 253 -7.24 -10.06 9.37
C GLN A 253 -5.86 -10.51 9.88
N TYR A 254 -4.91 -10.86 9.00
CA TYR A 254 -3.51 -11.12 9.39
C TYR A 254 -2.91 -9.88 10.06
N ILE A 255 -3.04 -8.73 9.37
CA ILE A 255 -2.60 -7.41 9.86
C ILE A 255 -3.36 -7.01 11.13
N ARG A 256 -4.67 -7.25 11.21
CA ARG A 256 -5.47 -7.02 12.42
C ARG A 256 -4.96 -7.82 13.61
N THR A 257 -4.54 -9.07 13.42
CA THR A 257 -4.02 -9.92 14.51
C THR A 257 -2.74 -9.32 15.10
N ALA A 258 -1.78 -8.91 14.26
CA ALA A 258 -0.59 -8.19 14.73
C ALA A 258 -0.93 -6.84 15.37
N CYS A 259 -1.90 -6.09 14.85
CA CYS A 259 -2.38 -4.85 15.44
C CYS A 259 -3.01 -5.05 16.84
N ILE A 260 -3.76 -6.14 17.06
CA ILE A 260 -4.32 -6.50 18.37
C ILE A 260 -3.18 -6.77 19.36
N LEU A 261 -2.23 -7.62 18.96
CA LEU A 261 -1.06 -7.97 19.78
C LEU A 261 -0.25 -6.74 20.17
N GLN A 262 0.00 -5.81 19.23
CA GLN A 262 0.74 -4.58 19.50
C GLN A 262 -0.02 -3.56 20.37
N LEU A 263 -1.36 -3.62 20.45
CA LEU A 263 -2.15 -2.87 21.43
C LEU A 263 -2.09 -3.53 22.82
N LEU A 264 -2.18 -4.86 22.91
CA LEU A 264 -2.07 -5.61 24.16
C LEU A 264 -0.70 -5.44 24.82
N LEU A 265 0.37 -5.42 24.02
CA LEU A 265 1.74 -5.16 24.48
C LEU A 265 2.05 -3.66 24.70
N GLY A 266 1.12 -2.76 24.33
CA GLY A 266 1.25 -1.32 24.47
C GLY A 266 2.36 -0.69 23.62
N ASN A 267 2.61 -1.24 22.44
CA ASN A 267 3.72 -0.85 21.55
C ASN A 267 3.35 0.24 20.52
N ILE A 268 2.06 0.54 20.28
CA ILE A 268 1.65 1.55 19.29
C ILE A 268 1.92 2.98 19.79
N GLY A 269 2.47 3.82 18.91
CA GLY A 269 2.73 5.25 19.17
C GLY A 269 3.99 5.53 20.00
N ARG A 270 4.93 4.58 20.09
CA ARG A 270 6.14 4.67 20.92
C ARG A 270 7.41 4.36 20.11
N PRO A 271 8.58 4.93 20.44
CA PRO A 271 9.83 4.71 19.70
C PRO A 271 10.21 3.23 19.63
N GLY A 272 10.53 2.73 18.44
CA GLY A 272 10.86 1.32 18.18
C GLY A 272 9.72 0.35 18.45
N GLY A 273 8.48 0.84 18.41
CA GLY A 273 7.25 0.05 18.52
C GLY A 273 6.43 0.11 17.23
N GLY A 274 5.12 -0.10 17.31
CA GLY A 274 4.23 0.14 16.17
C GLY A 274 4.12 -1.01 15.15
N ILE A 275 3.64 -0.64 13.96
CA ILE A 275 3.38 -1.52 12.81
C ILE A 275 4.00 -0.84 11.58
N GLN A 276 5.11 -1.42 11.09
CA GLN A 276 5.85 -0.93 9.93
C GLN A 276 5.44 -1.74 8.68
N ALA A 277 4.33 -1.31 8.09
CA ALA A 277 3.88 -1.81 6.79
C ALA A 277 4.80 -1.26 5.67
N LEU A 278 5.67 -2.11 5.11
CA LEU A 278 6.66 -1.72 4.11
C LEU A 278 6.03 -1.59 2.71
N ARG A 279 6.04 -0.38 2.16
CA ARG A 279 5.42 -0.05 0.86
C ARG A 279 6.24 -0.55 -0.33
N GLY A 280 5.54 -1.02 -1.37
CA GLY A 280 6.14 -1.59 -2.59
C GLY A 280 6.81 -0.57 -3.51
N HIS A 281 6.06 0.12 -4.36
CA HIS A 281 6.62 1.13 -5.26
C HIS A 281 7.03 2.40 -4.50
N ALA A 282 8.06 3.08 -4.99
CA ALA A 282 8.69 4.24 -4.34
C ALA A 282 7.71 5.35 -3.93
N SER A 283 6.57 5.49 -4.64
CA SER A 283 5.51 6.45 -4.34
C SER A 283 4.11 5.81 -4.18
N ILE A 284 4.00 4.50 -3.90
CA ILE A 284 2.67 3.85 -3.75
C ILE A 284 1.86 4.43 -2.58
N GLN A 285 2.54 4.97 -1.56
CA GLN A 285 1.88 5.75 -0.50
C GLN A 285 1.25 7.00 -1.10
N GLY A 286 2.01 7.76 -1.91
CA GLY A 286 1.52 8.96 -2.58
C GLY A 286 0.38 8.73 -3.56
N SER A 287 0.37 7.59 -4.28
CA SER A 287 -0.75 7.19 -5.15
C SER A 287 -1.90 6.48 -4.42
N SER A 288 -1.86 6.45 -3.09
CA SER A 288 -3.03 6.20 -2.23
C SER A 288 -3.48 7.49 -1.52
N ASP A 289 -2.53 8.35 -1.13
CA ASP A 289 -2.78 9.67 -0.54
C ASP A 289 -3.49 10.61 -1.52
N ILE A 290 -3.09 10.57 -2.79
CA ILE A 290 -3.72 11.20 -3.95
C ILE A 290 -4.03 10.03 -4.91
N PRO A 291 -5.23 9.44 -4.80
CA PRO A 291 -5.43 8.05 -5.18
C PRO A 291 -5.46 7.79 -6.69
N THR A 292 -4.89 6.65 -7.07
CA THR A 292 -5.15 5.94 -8.32
C THR A 292 -6.08 4.73 -8.09
N LEU A 293 -6.93 4.82 -7.06
CA LEU A 293 -7.93 3.82 -6.66
C LEU A 293 -9.33 4.35 -7.01
N TYR A 294 -10.25 3.45 -7.38
CA TYR A 294 -11.57 3.84 -7.88
C TYR A 294 -12.51 4.41 -6.80
N ASN A 295 -12.31 4.05 -5.52
CA ASN A 295 -13.26 4.26 -4.42
C ASN A 295 -12.91 5.37 -3.42
N VAL A 296 -11.85 6.15 -3.68
CA VAL A 296 -11.43 7.26 -2.82
C VAL A 296 -10.96 8.48 -3.62
N LEU A 297 -11.09 9.64 -3.00
CA LEU A 297 -10.60 10.96 -3.42
C LEU A 297 -9.38 11.39 -2.57
N PRO A 298 -8.61 12.41 -2.99
CA PRO A 298 -7.42 12.87 -2.28
C PRO A 298 -7.61 13.11 -0.79
N GLY A 299 -6.64 12.64 0.00
CA GLY A 299 -6.70 12.64 1.45
C GLY A 299 -7.62 11.58 2.03
N TYR A 300 -7.91 10.51 1.29
CA TYR A 300 -8.77 9.40 1.70
C TYR A 300 -10.23 9.79 1.98
N ILE A 301 -10.72 10.84 1.31
CA ILE A 301 -12.15 11.15 1.26
C ILE A 301 -12.85 10.02 0.47
N PRO A 302 -14.05 9.55 0.85
CA PRO A 302 -14.78 8.54 0.08
C PRO A 302 -15.13 9.02 -1.34
N MET A 303 -15.23 8.11 -2.31
CA MET A 303 -15.88 8.43 -3.58
C MET A 303 -17.42 8.40 -3.41
N PRO A 304 -18.18 9.40 -3.90
CA PRO A 304 -19.64 9.38 -3.86
C PRO A 304 -20.23 8.30 -4.79
N HIS A 305 -21.46 7.86 -4.49
CA HIS A 305 -22.13 6.72 -5.15
C HIS A 305 -23.32 7.18 -6.01
N ALA A 306 -23.79 6.32 -6.92
CA ALA A 306 -24.84 6.66 -7.88
C ALA A 306 -26.27 6.62 -7.31
N HIS A 307 -26.49 7.29 -6.18
CA HIS A 307 -27.79 7.38 -5.52
C HIS A 307 -28.63 8.54 -6.06
N GLN A 308 -29.95 8.41 -6.01
CA GLN A 308 -30.83 9.53 -6.33
C GLN A 308 -30.74 10.57 -5.20
N ASP A 309 -30.77 11.86 -5.57
CA ASP A 309 -30.74 13.02 -4.67
C ASP A 309 -29.52 13.13 -3.72
N GLU A 310 -28.37 12.50 -4.01
CA GLU A 310 -27.12 12.64 -3.22
C GLU A 310 -26.42 14.00 -3.43
N ASP A 311 -26.87 15.01 -2.68
CA ASP A 311 -26.23 16.33 -2.54
C ASP A 311 -25.00 16.31 -1.60
N LEU A 312 -24.29 17.45 -1.53
CA LEU A 312 -23.06 17.57 -0.75
C LEU A 312 -23.30 17.48 0.76
N ASP A 313 -24.45 17.95 1.24
CA ASP A 313 -24.80 17.96 2.66
C ASP A 313 -25.10 16.53 3.13
N THR A 314 -25.91 15.80 2.37
CA THR A 314 -26.23 14.38 2.57
C THR A 314 -24.98 13.51 2.53
N PHE A 315 -24.10 13.69 1.53
CA PHE A 315 -22.83 12.98 1.44
C PHE A 315 -21.93 13.28 2.65
N THR A 316 -21.74 14.56 3.00
CA THR A 316 -20.83 14.94 4.10
C THR A 316 -21.39 14.56 5.48
N GLU A 317 -22.70 14.47 5.66
CA GLU A 317 -23.35 13.94 6.87
C GLU A 317 -23.15 12.42 6.98
N ALA A 318 -23.28 11.68 5.88
CA ALA A 318 -23.16 10.23 5.85
C ALA A 318 -21.72 9.72 6.09
N VAL A 319 -20.70 10.51 5.74
CA VAL A 319 -19.29 10.08 5.79
C VAL A 319 -18.40 10.78 6.83
N LYS A 320 -18.94 11.71 7.63
CA LYS A 320 -18.21 12.29 8.77
C LYS A 320 -18.18 11.35 9.97
N ALA A 321 -17.19 11.51 10.84
CA ALA A 321 -17.20 10.88 12.17
C ALA A 321 -17.72 11.84 13.24
N ASP A 322 -18.53 11.31 14.16
CA ASP A 322 -19.13 12.10 15.25
C ASP A 322 -18.08 12.68 16.23
N LYS A 323 -16.93 12.01 16.33
CA LYS A 323 -15.76 12.35 17.16
C LYS A 323 -14.46 12.09 16.38
N GLY A 324 -13.44 12.89 16.68
CA GLY A 324 -12.15 12.87 15.97
C GLY A 324 -12.13 13.76 14.72
N PHE A 325 -10.99 13.78 14.02
CA PHE A 325 -10.77 14.73 12.92
C PHE A 325 -11.58 14.45 11.65
N TRP A 326 -12.14 13.26 11.49
CA TRP A 326 -13.09 12.97 10.41
C TRP A 326 -14.45 13.67 10.58
N GLY A 327 -14.72 14.31 11.72
CA GLY A 327 -15.85 15.24 11.86
C GLY A 327 -15.74 16.50 10.99
N ASN A 328 -14.54 16.83 10.49
CA ASN A 328 -14.32 17.99 9.61
C ASN A 328 -14.54 17.67 8.10
N MET A 329 -15.16 16.53 7.77
CA MET A 329 -15.26 16.02 6.39
C MET A 329 -15.70 17.09 5.37
N ARG A 330 -16.72 17.90 5.72
CA ARG A 330 -17.21 18.98 4.85
C ARG A 330 -16.13 19.99 4.48
N ALA A 331 -15.29 20.41 5.42
CA ALA A 331 -14.19 21.34 5.15
C ALA A 331 -13.12 20.72 4.21
N TYR A 332 -12.91 19.40 4.30
CA TYR A 332 -11.99 18.69 3.42
C TYR A 332 -12.57 18.55 1.99
N VAL A 333 -13.83 18.16 1.85
CA VAL A 333 -14.52 18.03 0.55
C VAL A 333 -14.67 19.38 -0.15
N VAL A 334 -15.15 20.41 0.55
CA VAL A 334 -15.27 21.77 -0.01
C VAL A 334 -13.92 22.31 -0.46
N SER A 335 -12.87 22.14 0.35
CA SER A 335 -11.53 22.62 -0.02
C SER A 335 -10.96 21.88 -1.25
N LEU A 336 -11.25 20.58 -1.41
CA LEU A 336 -10.88 19.81 -2.60
C LEU A 336 -11.64 20.30 -3.84
N LEU A 337 -12.95 20.48 -3.74
CA LEU A 337 -13.79 21.02 -4.83
C LEU A 337 -13.37 22.44 -5.24
N LYS A 338 -13.01 23.30 -4.27
CA LYS A 338 -12.44 24.63 -4.53
C LYS A 338 -11.05 24.59 -5.16
N ALA A 339 -10.27 23.51 -4.99
CA ALA A 339 -9.02 23.31 -5.72
C ALA A 339 -9.28 22.89 -7.17
N TYR A 340 -10.19 21.94 -7.40
CA TYR A 340 -10.50 21.39 -8.73
C TYR A 340 -11.28 22.35 -9.66
N PHE A 341 -12.18 23.17 -9.12
CA PHE A 341 -13.11 23.97 -9.93
C PHE A 341 -13.02 25.49 -9.70
N GLY A 342 -12.12 25.95 -8.82
CA GLY A 342 -11.84 27.37 -8.60
C GLY A 342 -13.12 28.19 -8.37
N ASP A 343 -13.34 29.23 -9.18
CA ASP A 343 -14.50 30.12 -9.10
C ASP A 343 -15.83 29.49 -9.58
N ALA A 344 -15.79 28.37 -10.32
CA ALA A 344 -17.01 27.65 -10.72
C ALA A 344 -17.68 26.95 -9.52
N ALA A 345 -16.89 26.51 -8.54
CA ALA A 345 -17.36 25.97 -7.27
C ALA A 345 -17.82 27.07 -6.31
N ARG A 346 -19.13 27.16 -6.06
CA ARG A 346 -19.78 28.16 -5.19
C ARG A 346 -20.81 27.50 -4.27
N ALA A 347 -21.27 28.23 -3.25
CA ALA A 347 -22.29 27.74 -2.33
C ALA A 347 -23.69 27.59 -2.97
N ASP A 348 -23.96 28.20 -4.14
CA ASP A 348 -25.22 28.08 -4.88
C ASP A 348 -25.26 26.91 -5.89
N ASN A 349 -24.19 26.12 -5.98
CA ASN A 349 -24.12 24.92 -6.83
C ASN A 349 -23.32 23.77 -6.16
N ASP A 350 -23.43 23.63 -4.84
CA ASP A 350 -22.76 22.62 -4.00
C ASP A 350 -21.26 22.49 -4.29
N TYR A 351 -20.60 23.61 -4.57
CA TYR A 351 -19.20 23.69 -4.97
C TYR A 351 -18.84 22.78 -6.15
N CYS A 352 -19.77 22.58 -7.10
CA CYS A 352 -19.64 21.61 -8.21
C CYS A 352 -19.51 20.14 -7.75
N PHE A 353 -20.06 19.74 -6.60
CA PHE A 353 -20.11 18.33 -6.16
C PHE A 353 -20.81 17.40 -7.18
N GLY A 354 -21.79 17.92 -7.94
CA GLY A 354 -22.41 17.23 -9.06
C GLY A 354 -21.50 16.98 -10.28
N HIS A 355 -20.33 17.61 -10.37
CA HIS A 355 -19.32 17.34 -11.41
C HIS A 355 -18.47 16.10 -11.10
N LEU A 356 -18.52 15.55 -9.88
CA LEU A 356 -17.80 14.33 -9.53
C LEU A 356 -18.52 13.09 -10.10
N PRO A 357 -17.81 12.17 -10.79
CA PRO A 357 -18.39 10.91 -11.20
C PRO A 357 -18.81 10.08 -9.98
N ARG A 358 -19.83 9.24 -10.15
CA ARG A 358 -20.48 8.48 -9.07
C ARG A 358 -20.26 6.98 -9.24
N LEU A 359 -19.97 6.27 -8.15
CA LEU A 359 -19.76 4.81 -8.19
C LEU A 359 -21.06 4.04 -8.43
N THR A 360 -21.06 3.20 -9.47
CA THR A 360 -22.13 2.23 -9.79
C THR A 360 -21.78 0.79 -9.41
N GLY A 361 -20.62 0.56 -8.77
CA GLY A 361 -20.17 -0.75 -8.31
C GLY A 361 -18.67 -0.78 -8.04
N SER A 362 -18.10 -1.99 -7.97
CA SER A 362 -16.64 -2.16 -7.97
C SER A 362 -16.05 -1.93 -9.36
N HIS A 363 -14.99 -1.14 -9.42
CA HIS A 363 -14.14 -0.98 -10.59
C HIS A 363 -12.71 -1.44 -10.29
N SER A 364 -12.58 -2.57 -9.56
CA SER A 364 -11.29 -3.20 -9.28
C SER A 364 -10.59 -3.66 -10.58
N THR A 365 -9.30 -4.03 -10.47
CA THR A 365 -8.54 -4.60 -11.58
C THR A 365 -9.19 -5.86 -12.17
N TYR A 366 -9.86 -6.68 -11.35
CA TYR A 366 -10.50 -7.90 -11.83
C TYR A 366 -11.84 -7.60 -12.49
N ASP A 367 -12.68 -6.76 -11.89
CA ASP A 367 -13.96 -6.33 -12.48
C ASP A 367 -13.75 -5.60 -13.80
N THR A 368 -12.69 -4.78 -13.90
CA THR A 368 -12.28 -4.10 -15.14
C THR A 368 -11.93 -5.11 -16.23
N VAL A 369 -11.21 -6.19 -15.93
CA VAL A 369 -10.85 -7.23 -16.90
C VAL A 369 -12.06 -8.09 -17.29
N LEU A 370 -13.02 -8.29 -16.38
CA LEU A 370 -14.30 -8.92 -16.75
C LEU A 370 -15.12 -8.01 -17.69
N ALA A 371 -15.20 -6.71 -17.39
CA ALA A 371 -15.86 -5.72 -18.25
C ALA A 371 -15.16 -5.57 -19.62
N GLN A 372 -13.85 -5.80 -19.71
CA GLN A 372 -13.14 -5.92 -20.99
C GLN A 372 -13.59 -7.17 -21.75
N LEU A 373 -13.56 -8.36 -21.13
CA LEU A 373 -14.00 -9.61 -21.75
C LEU A 373 -15.47 -9.62 -22.17
N ASP A 374 -16.32 -8.86 -21.48
CA ASP A 374 -17.74 -8.68 -21.84
C ASP A 374 -17.96 -7.55 -22.87
N GLY A 375 -16.89 -6.93 -23.38
CA GLY A 375 -16.93 -5.87 -24.40
C GLY A 375 -17.46 -4.52 -23.92
N VAL A 376 -17.64 -4.33 -22.61
CA VAL A 376 -18.18 -3.12 -21.97
C VAL A 376 -17.09 -2.05 -21.80
N CYS A 377 -15.91 -2.46 -21.33
CA CYS A 377 -14.73 -1.58 -21.25
C CYS A 377 -14.10 -1.45 -22.64
N LYS A 378 -14.18 -0.25 -23.23
CA LYS A 378 -13.70 -0.01 -24.61
C LYS A 378 -12.28 0.51 -24.75
N GLY A 379 -11.76 1.14 -23.70
CA GLY A 379 -10.48 1.83 -23.75
C GLY A 379 -9.78 1.80 -22.41
N TYR A 380 -8.46 1.62 -22.43
CA TYR A 380 -7.69 1.45 -21.21
C TYR A 380 -6.35 2.20 -21.25
N PHE A 381 -5.96 2.77 -20.11
CA PHE A 381 -4.68 3.46 -19.90
C PHE A 381 -3.81 2.67 -18.93
N LEU A 382 -2.61 2.29 -19.37
CA LEU A 382 -1.58 1.64 -18.56
C LEU A 382 -0.43 2.61 -18.31
N MET A 383 -0.49 3.28 -17.16
CA MET A 383 0.45 4.32 -16.75
C MET A 383 1.58 3.72 -15.91
N SER A 384 2.61 3.17 -16.58
CA SER A 384 3.73 2.43 -15.97
C SER A 384 3.31 1.18 -15.19
N GLU A 385 2.28 0.50 -15.70
CA GLU A 385 1.77 -0.79 -15.21
C GLU A 385 1.86 -1.87 -16.30
N ASN A 386 1.96 -3.14 -15.88
CA ASN A 386 2.16 -4.29 -16.77
C ASN A 386 1.28 -5.49 -16.37
N PRO A 387 -0.07 -5.39 -16.44
CA PRO A 387 -0.99 -6.47 -16.09
C PRO A 387 -0.78 -7.77 -16.90
N ALA A 388 -0.16 -7.69 -18.08
CA ALA A 388 0.24 -8.87 -18.87
C ALA A 388 1.22 -9.83 -18.14
N VAL A 389 1.81 -9.39 -17.03
CA VAL A 389 2.74 -10.18 -16.19
C VAL A 389 2.49 -9.98 -14.69
N GLY A 390 2.20 -8.75 -14.24
CA GLY A 390 2.16 -8.39 -12.81
C GLY A 390 0.86 -8.73 -12.08
N SER A 391 -0.24 -8.91 -12.81
CA SER A 391 -1.56 -9.24 -12.23
C SER A 391 -1.78 -10.76 -12.13
N ALA A 392 -2.60 -11.18 -11.16
CA ALA A 392 -2.99 -12.59 -11.08
C ALA A 392 -3.79 -13.01 -12.32
N ASN A 393 -3.61 -14.27 -12.74
CA ASN A 393 -4.17 -14.80 -13.98
C ASN A 393 -3.85 -13.95 -15.22
N ALA A 394 -2.55 -13.75 -15.47
CA ALA A 394 -2.04 -12.94 -16.58
C ALA A 394 -2.54 -13.34 -17.98
N LYS A 395 -3.02 -14.57 -18.19
CA LYS A 395 -3.72 -14.98 -19.41
C LYS A 395 -5.05 -14.23 -19.58
N MET A 396 -5.89 -14.19 -18.54
CA MET A 396 -7.14 -13.44 -18.56
C MET A 396 -6.90 -11.95 -18.84
N GLN A 397 -5.84 -11.37 -18.27
CA GLN A 397 -5.46 -9.97 -18.47
C GLN A 397 -5.13 -9.67 -19.95
N ARG A 398 -4.44 -10.60 -20.64
CA ARG A 398 -4.11 -10.47 -22.07
C ARG A 398 -5.33 -10.72 -22.97
N LEU A 399 -6.24 -11.61 -22.57
CA LEU A 399 -7.52 -11.81 -23.27
C LEU A 399 -8.44 -10.58 -23.14
N GLY A 400 -8.57 -9.98 -21.95
CA GLY A 400 -9.33 -8.74 -21.76
C GLY A 400 -8.78 -7.59 -22.61
N MET A 401 -7.45 -7.43 -22.66
CA MET A 401 -6.83 -6.43 -23.54
C MET A 401 -7.03 -6.67 -25.04
N ALA A 402 -7.51 -7.84 -25.47
CA ALA A 402 -7.82 -8.14 -26.88
C ALA A 402 -9.22 -7.70 -27.33
N GLU A 403 -10.14 -7.53 -26.38
CA GLU A 403 -11.53 -7.08 -26.61
C GLU A 403 -11.69 -5.54 -26.51
N LEU A 404 -10.59 -4.83 -26.21
CA LEU A 404 -10.53 -3.37 -26.21
C LEU A 404 -10.59 -2.82 -27.65
N ASP A 405 -11.28 -1.68 -27.82
CA ASP A 405 -11.20 -0.91 -29.06
C ASP A 405 -9.82 -0.21 -29.15
N TRP A 406 -9.28 0.29 -28.02
CA TRP A 406 -7.96 0.91 -27.94
C TRP A 406 -7.25 0.72 -26.59
N LEU A 407 -5.91 0.76 -26.61
CA LEU A 407 -5.05 0.62 -25.43
C LEU A 407 -3.92 1.65 -25.47
N VAL A 408 -3.77 2.46 -24.42
CA VAL A 408 -2.67 3.43 -24.27
C VAL A 408 -1.69 2.92 -23.22
N VAL A 409 -0.46 2.61 -23.62
CA VAL A 409 0.61 2.16 -22.72
C VAL A 409 1.69 3.24 -22.59
N ARG A 410 2.08 3.55 -21.35
CA ARG A 410 3.04 4.61 -21.03
C ARG A 410 4.13 4.11 -20.07
N ASP A 411 5.27 3.71 -20.62
CA ASP A 411 6.38 3.09 -19.87
C ASP A 411 7.75 3.56 -20.45
N PHE A 412 8.86 3.20 -19.79
CA PHE A 412 10.22 3.45 -20.26
C PHE A 412 10.62 2.54 -21.43
N SER A 413 9.98 1.37 -21.56
CA SER A 413 10.29 0.35 -22.56
C SER A 413 9.03 -0.32 -23.11
N LEU A 414 9.16 -1.03 -24.23
CA LEU A 414 8.11 -1.93 -24.73
C LEU A 414 7.98 -3.15 -23.82
N ILE A 415 7.18 -3.00 -22.76
CA ILE A 415 6.76 -4.04 -21.83
C ILE A 415 5.75 -5.01 -22.48
N GLU A 416 5.52 -6.16 -21.84
CA GLU A 416 4.62 -7.20 -22.37
C GLU A 416 3.19 -6.69 -22.61
N SER A 417 2.65 -5.82 -21.75
CA SER A 417 1.36 -5.14 -21.99
C SER A 417 1.32 -4.25 -23.24
N ALA A 418 2.46 -3.87 -23.84
CA ALA A 418 2.53 -3.16 -25.12
C ALA A 418 2.69 -4.08 -26.35
N THR A 419 3.09 -5.34 -26.17
CA THR A 419 3.46 -6.26 -27.29
C THR A 419 2.74 -7.60 -27.29
N TRP A 420 1.90 -7.91 -26.29
CA TRP A 420 1.22 -9.21 -26.15
C TRP A 420 0.47 -9.68 -27.41
N TRP A 421 -0.07 -8.76 -28.21
CA TRP A 421 -0.76 -8.98 -29.48
C TRP A 421 0.15 -9.44 -30.63
N GLN A 422 1.47 -9.28 -30.46
CA GLN A 422 2.52 -9.62 -31.42
C GLN A 422 3.37 -10.82 -30.96
N ASP A 423 3.74 -10.89 -29.68
CA ASP A 423 4.64 -11.92 -29.13
C ASP A 423 4.25 -12.47 -27.75
N GLY A 424 2.98 -12.34 -27.36
CA GLY A 424 2.43 -12.97 -26.15
C GLY A 424 2.30 -14.51 -26.24
N PRO A 425 2.22 -15.21 -25.09
CA PRO A 425 2.12 -16.68 -25.04
C PRO A 425 0.93 -17.28 -25.82
N GLU A 426 -0.19 -16.57 -25.84
CA GLU A 426 -1.41 -16.96 -26.56
C GLU A 426 -1.21 -16.86 -28.08
N ILE A 427 -0.35 -15.95 -28.57
CA ILE A 427 0.07 -15.88 -29.98
C ILE A 427 1.00 -17.06 -30.32
N GLU A 428 2.01 -17.33 -29.49
CA GLU A 428 2.95 -18.45 -29.73
C GLU A 428 2.26 -19.81 -29.74
N THR A 429 1.17 -19.97 -28.99
CA THR A 429 0.40 -21.22 -28.90
C THR A 429 -0.82 -21.28 -29.83
N GLY A 430 -1.12 -20.21 -30.56
CA GLY A 430 -2.24 -20.13 -31.50
C GLY A 430 -3.64 -20.06 -30.87
N GLU A 431 -3.74 -19.67 -29.59
CA GLU A 431 -5.02 -19.29 -28.96
C GLU A 431 -5.50 -17.91 -29.44
N LEU A 432 -4.56 -17.01 -29.72
CA LEU A 432 -4.81 -15.71 -30.33
C LEU A 432 -4.02 -15.59 -31.64
N ARG A 433 -4.47 -14.70 -32.52
CA ARG A 433 -3.79 -14.35 -33.77
C ARG A 433 -3.73 -12.84 -33.96
N THR A 434 -2.56 -12.34 -34.32
CA THR A 434 -2.31 -10.91 -34.56
C THR A 434 -3.24 -10.30 -35.61
N GLU A 435 -3.71 -11.08 -36.60
CA GLU A 435 -4.64 -10.58 -37.63
C GLU A 435 -6.11 -10.53 -37.19
N ASP A 436 -6.46 -11.18 -36.08
CA ASP A 436 -7.83 -11.27 -35.57
C ASP A 436 -8.09 -10.30 -34.39
N ILE A 437 -7.04 -9.66 -33.85
CA ILE A 437 -7.11 -8.68 -32.76
C ILE A 437 -7.40 -7.28 -33.33
N ALA A 438 -8.43 -6.61 -32.80
CA ALA A 438 -8.89 -5.31 -33.30
C ALA A 438 -8.25 -4.08 -32.60
N THR A 439 -7.70 -4.26 -31.41
CA THR A 439 -7.27 -3.18 -30.50
C THR A 439 -6.19 -2.26 -31.08
N GLU A 440 -6.45 -0.95 -31.14
CA GLU A 440 -5.41 0.03 -31.50
C GLU A 440 -4.49 0.33 -30.30
N VAL A 441 -3.24 -0.13 -30.36
CA VAL A 441 -2.25 0.01 -29.27
C VAL A 441 -1.33 1.22 -29.49
N PHE A 442 -1.43 2.21 -28.61
CA PHE A 442 -0.57 3.39 -28.57
C PHE A 442 0.52 3.23 -27.50
N PHE A 443 1.79 3.34 -27.88
CA PHE A 443 2.91 3.40 -26.92
C PHE A 443 3.50 4.81 -26.83
N PHE A 444 3.52 5.38 -25.63
CA PHE A 444 4.14 6.68 -25.35
C PHE A 444 5.32 6.52 -24.37
N PRO A 445 6.57 6.87 -24.77
CA PRO A 445 7.72 6.74 -23.89
C PRO A 445 7.64 7.69 -22.69
N ALA A 446 7.80 7.14 -21.48
CA ALA A 446 7.85 7.88 -20.24
C ALA A 446 9.26 8.41 -19.94
N ALA A 447 9.35 9.64 -19.42
CA ALA A 447 10.58 10.16 -18.83
C ALA A 447 10.85 9.53 -17.45
N ALA A 448 12.11 9.16 -17.19
CA ALA A 448 12.56 8.57 -15.94
C ALA A 448 12.45 9.53 -14.75
N HIS A 449 12.59 9.01 -13.52
CA HIS A 449 12.62 9.84 -12.30
C HIS A 449 13.83 10.80 -12.24
N THR A 450 14.88 10.57 -13.03
CA THR A 450 16.02 11.48 -13.20
C THR A 450 15.78 12.57 -14.25
N GLU A 451 14.61 12.56 -14.90
CA GLU A 451 14.29 13.38 -16.09
C GLU A 451 13.05 14.27 -15.87
N LYS A 452 12.61 14.42 -14.62
CA LYS A 452 11.47 15.27 -14.23
C LYS A 452 11.62 15.81 -12.80
N SER A 453 10.94 16.91 -12.50
CA SER A 453 10.76 17.45 -11.14
C SER A 453 9.55 16.81 -10.47
N GLY A 454 9.56 16.74 -9.13
CA GLY A 454 8.36 16.37 -8.37
C GLY A 454 8.63 15.90 -6.95
N SER A 455 7.58 15.47 -6.25
CA SER A 455 7.67 14.73 -4.99
C SER A 455 7.37 13.24 -5.20
N PHE A 456 7.96 12.39 -4.37
CA PHE A 456 7.46 11.04 -4.12
C PHE A 456 7.22 10.83 -2.62
N THR A 457 6.21 10.04 -2.26
CA THR A 457 5.89 9.76 -0.85
C THR A 457 6.26 8.33 -0.49
N ASN A 458 7.23 8.19 0.40
CA ASN A 458 7.81 6.89 0.76
C ASN A 458 7.01 6.16 1.86
N THR A 459 7.50 4.99 2.29
CA THR A 459 6.88 4.18 3.36
C THR A 459 6.76 4.89 4.72
N ASN A 460 7.53 5.95 4.97
CA ASN A 460 7.52 6.74 6.22
C ASN A 460 6.50 7.91 6.16
N ARG A 461 5.59 7.91 5.18
CA ARG A 461 4.72 9.05 4.81
C ARG A 461 5.50 10.32 4.43
N THR A 462 6.81 10.20 4.17
CA THR A 462 7.67 11.35 3.85
C THR A 462 7.60 11.67 2.37
N LEU A 463 7.03 12.84 2.06
CA LEU A 463 7.09 13.50 0.76
C LEU A 463 8.53 14.01 0.59
N GLN A 464 9.24 13.55 -0.44
CA GLN A 464 10.61 13.98 -0.75
C GLN A 464 10.69 14.56 -2.15
N TRP A 465 11.18 15.80 -2.26
CA TRP A 465 11.34 16.49 -3.54
C TRP A 465 12.60 16.02 -4.31
N HIS A 466 12.47 15.92 -5.63
CA HIS A 466 13.56 15.67 -6.57
C HIS A 466 13.50 16.64 -7.76
N PHE A 467 14.67 16.87 -8.35
CA PHE A 467 14.88 17.73 -9.51
C PHE A 467 15.46 16.88 -10.66
N PRO A 468 15.22 17.25 -11.93
CA PRO A 468 15.81 16.55 -13.07
C PRO A 468 17.34 16.69 -13.06
N ALA A 469 18.02 15.58 -13.38
CA ALA A 469 19.47 15.56 -13.62
C ALA A 469 19.80 15.82 -15.11
N LYS A 470 18.83 15.63 -16.01
CA LYS A 470 18.91 15.87 -17.46
C LYS A 470 17.48 16.01 -18.05
N GLU A 471 17.37 16.61 -19.23
CA GLU A 471 16.13 16.63 -20.03
C GLU A 471 15.79 15.24 -20.59
N PRO A 472 14.51 14.86 -20.76
CA PRO A 472 14.12 13.60 -21.41
C PRO A 472 14.68 13.45 -22.85
N ASP A 473 15.12 12.25 -23.22
CA ASP A 473 15.65 12.01 -24.57
C ASP A 473 14.54 11.77 -25.62
N GLY A 474 14.66 12.44 -26.77
CA GLY A 474 13.80 12.21 -27.93
C GLY A 474 12.33 12.57 -27.70
N ASP A 475 11.45 11.59 -27.83
CA ASP A 475 9.99 11.75 -27.66
C ASP A 475 9.50 11.46 -26.23
N ALA A 476 10.40 11.07 -25.30
CA ALA A 476 10.03 10.83 -23.90
C ALA A 476 9.55 12.10 -23.19
N ARG A 477 8.48 12.02 -22.39
CA ARG A 477 7.93 13.19 -21.64
C ARG A 477 7.58 12.81 -20.21
N SER A 478 7.49 13.78 -19.31
CA SER A 478 6.98 13.52 -17.96
C SER A 478 5.49 13.10 -17.99
N ASP A 479 5.04 12.42 -16.95
CA ASP A 479 3.63 12.05 -16.77
C ASP A 479 2.76 13.31 -16.58
N LEU A 480 3.29 14.30 -15.87
CA LEU A 480 2.66 15.62 -15.67
C LEU A 480 2.45 16.35 -17.01
N TRP A 481 3.46 16.37 -17.89
CA TRP A 481 3.35 16.88 -19.26
C TRP A 481 2.24 16.17 -20.04
N PHE A 482 2.22 14.83 -19.98
CA PHE A 482 1.27 14.02 -20.72
C PHE A 482 -0.17 14.29 -20.29
N MET A 483 -0.45 14.22 -18.99
CA MET A 483 -1.80 14.45 -18.45
C MET A 483 -2.25 15.89 -18.69
N TYR A 484 -1.38 16.89 -18.44
CA TYR A 484 -1.69 18.30 -18.66
C TYR A 484 -2.04 18.60 -20.14
N HIS A 485 -1.17 18.20 -21.07
CA HIS A 485 -1.37 18.47 -22.50
C HIS A 485 -2.42 17.55 -23.14
N LEU A 486 -2.78 16.42 -22.54
CA LEU A 486 -3.95 15.63 -22.92
C LEU A 486 -5.23 16.35 -22.50
N GLY A 487 -5.36 16.72 -21.22
CA GLY A 487 -6.52 17.46 -20.69
C GLY A 487 -6.78 18.77 -21.44
N ARG A 488 -5.73 19.52 -21.79
CA ARG A 488 -5.85 20.72 -22.64
C ARG A 488 -6.45 20.45 -24.02
N ARG A 489 -6.04 19.35 -24.69
CA ARG A 489 -6.59 18.96 -26.00
C ARG A 489 -8.03 18.48 -25.90
N ILE A 490 -8.39 17.79 -24.81
CA ILE A 490 -9.79 17.40 -24.56
C ILE A 490 -10.64 18.66 -24.35
N ARG A 491 -10.23 19.60 -23.48
CA ARG A 491 -10.93 20.88 -23.30
C ARG A 491 -11.03 21.70 -24.60
N GLU A 492 -10.01 21.70 -25.45
CA GLU A 492 -10.05 22.35 -26.77
C GLU A 492 -11.10 21.70 -27.70
N ARG A 493 -11.26 20.37 -27.67
CA ARG A 493 -12.32 19.67 -28.43
C ARG A 493 -13.72 19.95 -27.88
N LEU A 494 -13.86 20.06 -26.56
CA LEU A 494 -15.14 20.29 -25.88
C LEU A 494 -15.50 21.78 -25.76
N ALA A 495 -14.64 22.71 -26.16
CA ALA A 495 -14.79 24.16 -25.91
C ALA A 495 -16.06 24.79 -26.51
N GLY A 496 -16.67 24.15 -27.52
CA GLY A 496 -17.95 24.55 -28.12
C GLY A 496 -19.14 23.68 -27.71
N SER A 497 -18.98 22.75 -26.76
CA SER A 497 -20.05 21.86 -26.32
C SER A 497 -21.08 22.59 -25.46
N THR A 498 -22.33 22.14 -25.59
CA THR A 498 -23.47 22.56 -24.75
C THR A 498 -24.01 21.39 -23.93
N ASP A 499 -23.33 20.24 -23.90
CA ASP A 499 -23.71 19.12 -23.07
C ASP A 499 -23.40 19.43 -21.58
N PRO A 500 -24.36 19.26 -20.65
CA PRO A 500 -24.10 19.40 -19.22
C PRO A 500 -22.97 18.51 -18.70
N MET A 501 -22.78 17.31 -19.27
CA MET A 501 -21.75 16.35 -18.85
C MET A 501 -20.33 16.89 -19.09
N ASP A 502 -20.12 17.63 -20.19
CA ASP A 502 -18.81 18.21 -20.53
C ASP A 502 -18.38 19.33 -19.56
N ARG A 503 -19.31 19.87 -18.73
CA ARG A 503 -18.98 20.88 -17.72
C ARG A 503 -17.96 20.41 -16.71
N ALA A 504 -18.02 19.13 -16.30
CA ALA A 504 -17.04 18.54 -15.39
C ALA A 504 -15.59 18.64 -15.91
N ILE A 505 -15.38 18.68 -17.22
CA ILE A 505 -14.06 18.84 -17.85
C ILE A 505 -13.78 20.32 -18.18
N LEU A 506 -14.81 21.08 -18.57
CA LEU A 506 -14.68 22.48 -18.96
C LEU A 506 -14.51 23.45 -17.78
N ASP A 507 -14.98 23.11 -16.58
CA ASP A 507 -14.90 23.94 -15.36
C ASP A 507 -13.61 23.71 -14.53
N LEU A 508 -12.78 22.73 -14.89
CA LEU A 508 -11.54 22.44 -14.14
C LEU A 508 -10.54 23.60 -14.13
N THR A 509 -9.86 23.80 -13.00
CA THR A 509 -8.57 24.47 -12.91
C THR A 509 -7.53 23.63 -13.67
N TRP A 510 -6.84 24.21 -14.64
CA TRP A 510 -5.89 23.46 -15.51
C TRP A 510 -4.90 24.38 -16.24
N ASP A 511 -4.65 25.53 -15.64
CA ASP A 511 -3.89 26.67 -16.16
C ASP A 511 -2.50 26.79 -15.50
N TYR A 512 -1.98 25.66 -14.99
CA TYR A 512 -0.64 25.56 -14.43
C TYR A 512 0.42 26.23 -15.34
N PRO A 513 1.34 27.02 -14.77
CA PRO A 513 2.43 27.62 -15.52
C PRO A 513 3.35 26.54 -16.10
N THR A 514 3.90 26.80 -17.28
CA THR A 514 4.79 25.87 -17.99
C THR A 514 6.16 26.48 -18.29
N GLU A 515 7.21 25.68 -18.21
CA GLU A 515 8.59 26.06 -18.46
C GLU A 515 9.26 25.24 -19.59
N GLY A 516 10.45 25.67 -19.99
CA GLY A 516 11.27 24.98 -20.99
C GLY A 516 10.72 24.98 -22.44
N PRO A 517 11.46 24.41 -23.39
CA PRO A 517 11.05 24.34 -24.80
C PRO A 517 9.91 23.34 -25.06
N LEU A 518 9.63 22.45 -24.11
CA LEU A 518 8.55 21.47 -24.18
C LEU A 518 7.23 21.96 -23.58
N ALA A 519 7.21 23.12 -22.91
CA ALA A 519 6.12 23.57 -22.05
C ALA A 519 5.78 22.51 -20.97
N GLU A 520 6.78 22.13 -20.18
CA GLU A 520 6.68 21.26 -19.02
C GLU A 520 5.93 21.99 -17.88
N PRO A 521 4.85 21.44 -17.29
CA PRO A 521 4.16 22.13 -16.19
C PRO A 521 5.04 22.20 -14.94
N VAL A 522 5.10 23.36 -14.28
CA VAL A 522 5.94 23.58 -13.11
C VAL A 522 5.38 22.79 -11.93
N ALA A 523 6.03 21.68 -11.59
CA ALA A 523 5.56 20.73 -10.58
C ALA A 523 5.37 21.35 -9.18
N GLU A 524 6.10 22.42 -8.82
CA GLU A 524 5.90 23.12 -7.55
C GLU A 524 4.58 23.90 -7.49
N ALA A 525 4.03 24.34 -8.63
CA ALA A 525 2.70 24.95 -8.67
C ALA A 525 1.61 23.93 -8.31
N VAL A 526 1.74 22.70 -8.81
CA VAL A 526 0.86 21.57 -8.47
C VAL A 526 0.99 21.22 -6.98
N LEU A 527 2.23 21.17 -6.43
CA LEU A 527 2.45 20.93 -5.00
C LEU A 527 1.82 22.03 -4.12
N ALA A 528 1.87 23.30 -4.55
CA ALA A 528 1.27 24.42 -3.83
C ALA A 528 -0.27 24.41 -3.87
N GLU A 529 -0.89 23.88 -4.92
CA GLU A 529 -2.33 23.63 -5.00
C GLU A 529 -2.75 22.45 -4.10
N ILE A 530 -1.98 21.35 -4.15
CA ILE A 530 -2.14 20.18 -3.28
C ILE A 530 -2.06 20.59 -1.79
N ASN A 531 -1.13 21.47 -1.43
CA ASN A 531 -1.04 22.06 -0.09
C ASN A 531 -2.29 22.86 0.28
N GLY A 532 -2.77 23.70 -0.63
CA GLY A 532 -3.91 24.57 -0.41
C GLY A 532 -3.59 25.98 0.07
N ARG A 533 -4.62 26.84 0.02
CA ARG A 533 -4.56 28.29 0.21
C ARG A 533 -5.75 28.82 1.01
N GLY A 534 -5.52 29.93 1.72
CA GLY A 534 -6.56 30.74 2.36
C GLY A 534 -7.24 31.72 1.40
N ALA A 535 -8.22 32.46 1.94
CA ALA A 535 -9.08 33.39 1.19
C ALA A 535 -8.36 34.56 0.52
N ASP A 536 -7.15 34.89 0.97
CA ASP A 536 -6.25 35.90 0.42
C ASP A 536 -5.19 35.31 -0.53
N GLY A 537 -5.28 34.02 -0.84
CA GLY A 537 -4.32 33.28 -1.67
C GLY A 537 -3.05 32.83 -0.94
N THR A 538 -2.89 33.14 0.36
CA THR A 538 -1.71 32.71 1.13
C THR A 538 -1.69 31.18 1.31
N PRO A 539 -0.51 30.52 1.26
CA PRO A 539 -0.40 29.09 1.52
C PRO A 539 -0.82 28.74 2.95
N LEU A 540 -1.60 27.67 3.11
CA LEU A 540 -1.95 27.16 4.43
C LEU A 540 -0.78 26.35 5.03
N SER A 541 -0.63 26.38 6.36
CA SER A 541 0.46 25.73 7.09
C SER A 541 0.01 24.46 7.83
N ALA A 542 -1.30 24.25 8.03
CA ALA A 542 -1.86 23.01 8.56
C ALA A 542 -3.33 22.80 8.13
N TYR A 543 -3.71 21.52 7.99
CA TYR A 543 -5.08 21.09 7.64
C TYR A 543 -6.18 21.58 8.61
N THR A 544 -5.81 22.01 9.82
CA THR A 544 -6.72 22.62 10.81
C THR A 544 -7.11 24.06 10.48
N GLN A 545 -6.63 24.61 9.37
CA GLN A 545 -7.02 25.93 8.84
C GLN A 545 -8.06 25.84 7.71
N LEU A 546 -8.41 24.62 7.26
CA LEU A 546 -9.41 24.39 6.21
C LEU A 546 -10.83 24.67 6.70
N LYS A 547 -11.71 25.05 5.78
CA LYS A 547 -13.09 25.45 6.05
C LYS A 547 -14.08 24.89 5.02
N ASP A 548 -15.35 24.93 5.40
CA ASP A 548 -16.54 24.57 4.61
C ASP A 548 -17.26 25.77 3.96
N ASP A 549 -16.86 27.01 4.30
CA ASP A 549 -17.38 28.26 3.72
C ASP A 549 -16.88 28.58 2.30
N GLY A 550 -16.12 27.66 1.68
CA GLY A 550 -15.53 27.83 0.35
C GLY A 550 -14.39 28.85 0.28
N SER A 551 -13.96 29.43 1.41
CA SER A 551 -12.87 30.41 1.46
C SER A 551 -11.48 29.80 1.57
N THR A 552 -11.37 28.47 1.55
CA THR A 552 -10.12 27.72 1.42
C THR A 552 -10.16 26.75 0.24
N SER A 553 -9.01 26.51 -0.39
CA SER A 553 -8.81 25.41 -1.35
C SER A 553 -7.66 24.52 -0.90
N CYS A 554 -7.69 23.23 -1.22
CA CYS A 554 -6.63 22.26 -0.88
C CYS A 554 -6.79 20.97 -1.69
N GLY A 555 -5.84 20.66 -2.57
CA GLY A 555 -5.90 19.47 -3.42
C GLY A 555 -5.66 18.13 -2.69
N CYS A 556 -5.14 18.13 -1.46
CA CYS A 556 -5.10 16.95 -0.59
C CYS A 556 -4.94 17.36 0.89
N TRP A 557 -5.99 17.22 1.71
CA TRP A 557 -6.02 17.80 3.07
C TRP A 557 -4.88 17.32 3.98
N ILE A 558 -4.50 16.03 3.90
CA ILE A 558 -3.37 15.48 4.69
C ILE A 558 -2.00 16.07 4.31
N TYR A 559 -1.86 16.64 3.10
CA TYR A 559 -0.64 17.29 2.62
C TYR A 559 -0.60 18.80 2.94
N CYS A 560 -1.68 19.37 3.47
CA CYS A 560 -1.71 20.77 3.91
C CYS A 560 -0.67 21.02 5.02
N GLY A 561 0.28 21.90 4.71
CA GLY A 561 1.52 22.16 5.45
C GLY A 561 2.81 21.79 4.69
N VAL A 562 2.75 21.09 3.55
CA VAL A 562 3.94 20.79 2.71
C VAL A 562 4.51 22.03 2.00
N TYR A 563 3.69 23.07 1.79
CA TYR A 563 4.06 24.35 1.18
C TYR A 563 3.85 25.53 2.15
N ALA A 564 3.90 25.25 3.45
CA ALA A 564 3.80 26.24 4.52
C ALA A 564 4.78 27.41 4.31
N ASP A 565 4.33 28.62 4.63
CA ASP A 565 5.06 29.89 4.46
C ASP A 565 5.49 30.19 3.00
N GLY A 566 4.94 29.47 2.02
CA GLY A 566 5.35 29.56 0.61
C GLY A 566 6.65 28.81 0.27
N VAL A 567 7.11 27.93 1.17
CA VAL A 567 8.36 27.17 1.05
C VAL A 567 8.05 25.69 0.87
N ASN A 568 8.66 25.07 -0.15
CA ASN A 568 8.58 23.63 -0.40
C ASN A 568 9.25 22.83 0.75
N GLN A 569 8.46 22.39 1.73
CA GLN A 569 8.94 21.67 2.91
C GLN A 569 9.45 20.25 2.54
N ALA A 570 8.92 19.66 1.45
CA ALA A 570 9.41 18.38 0.91
C ALA A 570 10.82 18.48 0.29
N ALA A 571 11.31 19.71 0.01
CA ALA A 571 12.66 19.96 -0.48
C ALA A 571 13.72 20.20 0.62
N ARG A 572 13.36 20.16 1.92
CA ARG A 572 14.32 20.31 3.03
C ARG A 572 15.33 19.14 3.09
N ARG A 573 16.60 19.43 3.35
CA ARG A 573 17.71 18.44 3.26
C ARG A 573 18.69 18.44 4.45
N LYS A 574 18.28 18.91 5.63
CA LYS A 574 19.21 19.05 6.77
C LYS A 574 19.72 17.67 7.20
N PRO A 575 21.05 17.42 7.26
CA PRO A 575 21.57 16.08 7.53
C PRO A 575 21.32 15.68 8.99
N HIS A 576 21.24 14.37 9.24
CA HIS A 576 21.02 13.80 10.59
C HIS A 576 22.10 14.19 11.62
N THR A 577 23.24 14.71 11.18
CA THR A 577 24.34 15.21 12.03
C THR A 577 24.11 16.62 12.58
N GLU A 578 23.06 17.32 12.13
CA GLU A 578 22.76 18.72 12.47
C GLU A 578 21.40 18.91 13.16
N GLN A 579 20.65 17.82 13.33
CA GLN A 579 19.33 17.78 13.98
C GLN A 579 19.23 16.52 14.86
N ASP A 580 18.10 16.33 15.54
CA ASP A 580 17.84 15.14 16.35
C ASP A 580 17.46 13.89 15.49
N TRP A 581 17.19 12.79 16.20
CA TRP A 581 16.89 11.48 15.62
C TRP A 581 15.49 11.37 14.97
N ILE A 582 14.56 12.29 15.28
CA ILE A 582 13.26 12.40 14.61
C ILE A 582 13.45 12.96 13.18
N ALA A 583 14.56 13.66 12.94
CA ALA A 583 14.96 14.18 11.63
C ALA A 583 13.88 15.08 10.98
N ALA A 584 13.19 15.87 11.80
CA ALA A 584 12.04 16.68 11.42
C ALA A 584 12.29 17.67 10.25
N GLU A 585 13.54 18.10 10.04
CA GLU A 585 14.00 19.01 8.98
C GLU A 585 14.57 18.27 7.75
N TRP A 586 14.44 16.93 7.66
CA TRP A 586 14.62 16.19 6.40
C TRP A 586 13.26 15.99 5.71
N ALA A 587 13.07 16.68 4.58
CA ALA A 587 11.84 16.72 3.80
C ALA A 587 10.60 16.95 4.69
N TRP A 588 9.43 16.38 4.39
CA TRP A 588 8.20 16.57 5.18
C TRP A 588 7.33 15.31 5.20
N SER A 589 6.84 14.90 6.37
CA SER A 589 5.91 13.75 6.50
C SER A 589 4.46 14.19 6.69
N TRP A 590 3.50 13.52 6.04
CA TRP A 590 2.09 13.73 6.39
C TRP A 590 1.69 12.87 7.61
N PRO A 591 0.72 13.32 8.43
CA PRO A 591 0.13 14.66 8.45
C PRO A 591 1.00 15.63 9.28
N ALA A 592 1.05 16.92 8.88
CA ALA A 592 1.65 18.01 9.66
C ALA A 592 3.08 17.76 10.19
N ASN A 593 3.94 17.12 9.39
CA ASN A 593 5.33 16.75 9.69
C ASN A 593 5.54 15.74 10.86
N ARG A 594 4.46 15.11 11.37
CA ARG A 594 4.50 14.10 12.44
C ARG A 594 5.20 12.82 11.98
N ARG A 595 6.23 12.38 12.69
CA ARG A 595 7.05 11.23 12.27
C ARG A 595 6.54 9.90 12.84
N ILE A 596 6.02 9.88 14.06
CA ILE A 596 5.34 8.72 14.67
C ILE A 596 3.85 9.04 14.86
N LEU A 597 2.98 8.25 14.24
CA LEU A 597 1.53 8.36 14.41
C LEU A 597 1.10 7.88 15.80
N TYR A 598 -0.01 8.43 16.30
CA TYR A 598 -0.60 8.09 17.59
C TYR A 598 0.33 8.36 18.78
N ASN A 599 1.34 9.24 18.61
CA ASN A 599 2.40 9.45 19.59
C ASN A 599 1.91 9.97 20.96
N ARG A 600 0.69 10.51 21.09
CA ARG A 600 0.02 10.73 22.39
C ARG A 600 0.03 9.45 23.27
N ALA A 601 0.00 8.26 22.67
CA ALA A 601 0.10 6.98 23.38
C ALA A 601 1.51 6.68 23.94
N SER A 602 2.52 7.55 23.75
CA SER A 602 3.83 7.44 24.43
C SER A 602 3.85 7.99 25.86
N ALA A 603 2.86 8.81 26.19
CA ALA A 603 2.63 9.32 27.53
C ALA A 603 1.45 8.60 28.18
N ASP A 604 1.47 8.54 29.51
CA ASP A 604 0.43 7.94 30.35
C ASP A 604 -0.79 8.89 30.51
N PRO A 605 -1.84 8.49 31.26
CA PRO A 605 -3.04 9.32 31.44
C PRO A 605 -2.79 10.67 32.13
N SER A 606 -1.67 10.84 32.84
CA SER A 606 -1.25 12.12 33.43
C SER A 606 -0.48 13.01 32.45
N GLY A 607 0.00 12.45 31.34
CA GLY A 607 0.82 13.14 30.35
C GLY A 607 2.32 13.05 30.57
N ALA A 608 2.79 12.28 31.56
CA ALA A 608 4.19 11.90 31.70
C ALA A 608 4.56 10.75 30.74
N PRO A 609 5.80 10.65 30.22
CA PRO A 609 6.22 9.50 29.43
C PRO A 609 6.09 8.16 30.16
N TRP A 610 5.77 7.08 29.43
CA TRP A 610 5.76 5.72 29.99
C TRP A 610 7.13 5.32 30.58
N SER A 611 8.23 5.82 30.02
CA SER A 611 9.57 5.74 30.59
C SER A 611 10.44 6.83 29.98
N GLU A 612 11.53 7.19 30.66
CA GLU A 612 12.56 8.09 30.10
C GLU A 612 13.18 7.49 28.83
N ARG A 613 13.42 6.17 28.82
CA ARG A 613 14.00 5.42 27.69
C ARG A 613 13.12 5.42 26.42
N LYS A 614 11.80 5.57 26.55
CA LYS A 614 10.83 5.57 25.43
C LYS A 614 10.02 6.87 25.37
N ALA A 615 10.57 7.96 25.90
CA ALA A 615 9.96 9.28 25.84
C ALA A 615 9.91 9.79 24.38
N LEU A 616 8.80 10.46 24.02
CA LEU A 616 8.56 10.94 22.67
C LEU A 616 7.74 12.23 22.67
N VAL A 617 6.56 12.24 23.31
CA VAL A 617 5.81 13.45 23.69
C VAL A 617 5.33 13.38 25.14
N TRP A 618 5.10 14.54 25.74
CA TRP A 618 4.61 14.73 27.12
C TRP A 618 3.86 16.06 27.27
N TRP A 619 3.11 16.20 28.37
CA TRP A 619 2.44 17.46 28.73
C TRP A 619 3.38 18.37 29.54
N ASP A 620 3.53 19.63 29.13
CA ASP A 620 4.24 20.65 29.91
C ASP A 620 3.24 21.60 30.56
N GLU A 621 2.97 21.39 31.86
CA GLU A 621 2.08 22.22 32.69
C GLU A 621 2.50 23.70 32.77
N ARG A 622 3.77 24.05 32.51
CA ARG A 622 4.21 25.45 32.51
C ARG A 622 3.91 26.15 31.18
N GLN A 623 3.82 25.39 30.10
CA GLN A 623 3.48 25.90 28.77
C GLN A 623 1.99 25.69 28.43
N GLY A 624 1.26 24.86 29.19
CA GLY A 624 -0.12 24.51 28.93
C GLY A 624 -0.31 23.75 27.62
N ARG A 625 0.68 22.92 27.22
CA ARG A 625 0.64 22.19 25.94
C ARG A 625 1.44 20.90 25.94
N TRP A 626 1.09 20.01 25.02
CA TRP A 626 1.91 18.89 24.57
C TRP A 626 3.16 19.39 23.84
N THR A 627 4.29 18.76 24.15
CA THR A 627 5.60 19.01 23.55
C THR A 627 6.39 17.70 23.53
N GLY A 628 7.55 17.66 22.86
CA GLY A 628 8.32 16.42 22.78
C GLY A 628 9.52 16.49 21.83
N HIS A 629 9.96 15.31 21.40
CA HIS A 629 10.90 15.13 20.29
C HIS A 629 10.17 15.15 18.93
N ASP A 630 8.93 14.67 18.87
CA ASP A 630 8.08 14.70 17.67
C ASP A 630 6.91 15.67 17.85
N ILE A 631 6.27 16.06 16.75
CA ILE A 631 5.05 16.88 16.76
C ILE A 631 3.90 16.02 17.29
N PRO A 632 3.14 16.46 18.32
CA PRO A 632 2.04 15.69 18.86
C PRO A 632 0.98 15.33 17.80
N ASP A 633 0.66 14.05 17.68
CA ASP A 633 -0.51 13.52 16.95
C ASP A 633 -1.78 13.66 17.80
N PHE A 634 -2.00 14.89 18.28
CA PHE A 634 -3.03 15.28 19.22
C PHE A 634 -3.31 16.79 19.13
N ILE A 635 -4.30 17.27 19.87
CA ILE A 635 -4.63 18.70 19.98
C ILE A 635 -3.63 19.34 20.96
N PRO A 636 -2.75 20.28 20.53
CA PRO A 636 -1.56 20.65 21.30
C PRO A 636 -1.84 21.24 22.69
N ASP A 637 -2.89 22.03 22.85
CA ASP A 637 -3.28 22.73 24.08
C ASP A 637 -4.29 21.94 24.95
N ARG A 638 -4.64 20.72 24.55
CA ARG A 638 -5.64 19.90 25.26
C ARG A 638 -5.02 19.11 26.42
N SER A 639 -5.18 19.63 27.64
CA SER A 639 -4.70 19.01 28.87
C SER A 639 -5.12 17.53 29.02
N PRO A 640 -4.28 16.64 29.58
CA PRO A 640 -4.65 15.28 29.95
C PRO A 640 -5.92 15.19 30.82
N SER A 641 -6.19 16.23 31.63
CA SER A 641 -7.37 16.34 32.47
C SER A 641 -8.67 16.66 31.72
N TYR A 642 -8.58 17.15 30.47
CA TYR A 642 -9.75 17.57 29.69
C TYR A 642 -10.72 16.41 29.44
N ARG A 643 -12.01 16.67 29.68
CA ARG A 643 -13.13 15.80 29.31
C ARG A 643 -14.11 16.63 28.48
N PRO A 644 -14.61 16.09 27.35
CA PRO A 644 -15.53 16.84 26.49
C PRO A 644 -16.91 17.01 27.17
N PRO A 645 -17.65 18.07 26.84
CA PRO A 645 -19.10 18.12 27.00
C PRO A 645 -19.81 16.97 26.26
N GLU A 646 -21.02 16.62 26.71
CA GLU A 646 -21.86 15.56 26.09
C GLU A 646 -22.30 15.90 24.67
N ASP A 647 -22.41 17.19 24.34
CA ASP A 647 -22.81 17.72 23.03
C ASP A 647 -21.62 18.02 22.09
N ALA A 648 -20.37 17.77 22.53
CA ALA A 648 -19.19 18.01 21.72
C ALA A 648 -19.10 17.08 20.50
N LYS A 649 -18.58 17.59 19.38
CA LYS A 649 -18.44 16.86 18.11
C LYS A 649 -17.06 17.02 17.48
N GLY A 650 -16.72 16.13 16.56
CA GLY A 650 -15.47 16.17 15.79
C GLY A 650 -14.24 16.18 16.70
N PRO A 651 -13.23 17.04 16.43
CA PRO A 651 -12.04 17.17 17.29
C PRO A 651 -12.37 17.49 18.75
N ASP A 652 -13.45 18.23 19.03
CA ASP A 652 -13.78 18.66 20.40
C ASP A 652 -14.33 17.53 21.28
N ALA A 653 -14.86 16.47 20.69
CA ALA A 653 -15.25 15.25 21.40
C ALA A 653 -14.05 14.38 21.87
N LEU A 654 -12.80 14.72 21.53
CA LEU A 654 -11.61 14.02 22.01
C LEU A 654 -11.27 14.42 23.45
N SER A 655 -11.24 13.46 24.39
CA SER A 655 -10.73 13.69 25.74
C SER A 655 -9.19 13.76 25.76
N GLY A 656 -8.59 14.30 26.84
CA GLY A 656 -7.13 14.38 27.02
C GLY A 656 -6.37 13.04 27.03
N VAL A 657 -7.09 11.91 26.91
CA VAL A 657 -6.59 10.53 26.98
C VAL A 657 -7.05 9.68 25.77
N ASP A 658 -7.39 10.31 24.64
CA ASP A 658 -7.80 9.63 23.39
C ASP A 658 -6.72 9.74 22.30
N PRO A 659 -5.68 8.89 22.29
CA PRO A 659 -4.55 9.00 21.36
C PRO A 659 -4.86 8.70 19.89
N PHE A 660 -5.97 8.01 19.59
CA PHE A 660 -6.30 7.63 18.22
C PHE A 660 -7.29 8.63 17.60
N ILE A 661 -6.80 9.84 17.33
CA ILE A 661 -7.60 11.03 16.97
C ILE A 661 -8.44 10.95 15.67
N MET A 662 -8.36 9.83 14.95
CA MET A 662 -9.16 9.53 13.75
C MET A 662 -10.20 8.42 13.98
N GLN A 663 -10.21 7.76 15.14
CA GLN A 663 -11.20 6.71 15.48
C GLN A 663 -12.43 7.36 16.10
N ALA A 664 -13.63 6.86 15.77
CA ALA A 664 -14.90 7.41 16.25
C ALA A 664 -15.04 7.38 17.80
N ASP A 665 -14.38 6.45 18.50
CA ASP A 665 -14.33 6.42 19.97
C ASP A 665 -13.03 7.04 20.55
N GLY A 666 -12.04 7.35 19.71
CA GLY A 666 -10.69 7.79 20.11
C GLY A 666 -9.74 6.67 20.57
N LYS A 667 -10.13 5.39 20.43
CA LYS A 667 -9.42 4.23 20.99
C LYS A 667 -8.81 3.29 19.94
N GLY A 668 -7.81 2.53 20.38
CA GLY A 668 -7.24 1.41 19.63
C GLY A 668 -8.18 0.21 19.67
N TRP A 669 -8.62 -0.25 18.50
CA TRP A 669 -9.59 -1.35 18.38
C TRP A 669 -8.93 -2.72 18.50
N LEU A 670 -9.12 -3.37 19.64
CA LEU A 670 -8.87 -4.80 19.84
C LEU A 670 -9.94 -5.59 19.08
N TYR A 671 -11.20 -5.38 19.45
CA TYR A 671 -12.39 -5.76 18.69
C TYR A 671 -12.76 -4.62 17.72
N ALA A 672 -13.22 -4.89 16.51
CA ALA A 672 -13.63 -3.86 15.55
C ALA A 672 -15.13 -3.95 15.25
N PRO A 673 -15.98 -3.07 15.78
CA PRO A 673 -17.43 -3.17 15.59
C PRO A 673 -17.87 -2.93 14.14
N ALA A 674 -17.07 -2.20 13.34
CA ALA A 674 -17.30 -1.96 11.93
C ALA A 674 -15.99 -1.70 11.16
N GLY A 675 -16.12 -1.49 9.84
CA GLY A 675 -15.01 -1.25 8.91
C GLY A 675 -14.32 -2.52 8.40
N LEU A 676 -14.80 -3.71 8.78
CA LEU A 676 -14.34 -5.01 8.30
C LEU A 676 -15.50 -5.79 7.69
N VAL A 677 -15.21 -6.65 6.71
CA VAL A 677 -16.20 -7.48 6.02
C VAL A 677 -16.28 -8.90 6.56
N ASP A 678 -15.19 -9.39 7.16
CA ASP A 678 -14.93 -10.80 7.44
C ASP A 678 -14.86 -11.13 8.95
N GLY A 679 -15.26 -10.17 9.80
CA GLY A 679 -15.43 -10.35 11.23
C GLY A 679 -14.82 -9.23 12.10
N PRO A 680 -15.33 -9.01 13.33
CA PRO A 680 -14.80 -8.01 14.25
C PRO A 680 -13.45 -8.44 14.87
N MET A 681 -13.13 -9.74 14.81
CA MET A 681 -11.90 -10.37 15.31
C MET A 681 -11.32 -11.37 14.27
N PRO A 682 -9.99 -11.54 14.19
CA PRO A 682 -9.35 -12.45 13.23
C PRO A 682 -9.61 -13.95 13.45
N VAL A 683 -10.11 -14.63 12.41
CA VAL A 683 -10.40 -16.07 12.41
C VAL A 683 -9.55 -16.79 11.36
N HIS A 684 -8.98 -17.95 11.71
CA HIS A 684 -8.26 -18.78 10.74
C HIS A 684 -9.21 -19.47 9.74
N TYR A 685 -9.01 -19.14 8.47
CA TYR A 685 -9.62 -19.81 7.31
C TYR A 685 -8.53 -20.17 6.30
N GLU A 686 -8.69 -21.28 5.59
CA GLU A 686 -7.72 -21.72 4.57
C GLU A 686 -7.81 -20.91 3.26
N PRO A 687 -6.67 -20.64 2.59
CA PRO A 687 -6.64 -20.05 1.25
C PRO A 687 -7.51 -20.81 0.24
N GLN A 688 -8.02 -20.11 -0.78
CA GLN A 688 -8.93 -20.69 -1.79
C GLN A 688 -8.34 -21.92 -2.51
N ASP A 689 -7.05 -21.91 -2.82
CA ASP A 689 -6.34 -23.04 -3.47
C ASP A 689 -5.53 -23.87 -2.44
N SER A 690 -5.95 -23.95 -1.16
CA SER A 690 -5.21 -24.68 -0.13
C SER A 690 -5.34 -26.21 -0.27
N PRO A 691 -4.23 -26.99 -0.20
CA PRO A 691 -4.27 -28.45 -0.23
C PRO A 691 -4.61 -29.10 1.12
N VAL A 692 -4.69 -28.34 2.22
CA VAL A 692 -5.04 -28.85 3.56
C VAL A 692 -6.46 -28.47 3.97
N ARG A 693 -7.02 -29.17 4.96
CA ARG A 693 -8.31 -28.82 5.57
C ARG A 693 -8.11 -27.82 6.72
N ASN A 694 -9.07 -26.94 6.96
CA ASN A 694 -9.10 -26.10 8.16
C ASN A 694 -9.20 -27.00 9.41
N PRO A 695 -8.20 -27.00 10.33
CA PRO A 695 -8.25 -27.82 11.53
C PRO A 695 -9.12 -27.20 12.64
N LEU A 696 -9.37 -25.89 12.56
CA LEU A 696 -10.13 -25.14 13.57
C LEU A 696 -11.64 -25.28 13.35
N HIS A 697 -12.07 -25.12 12.10
CA HIS A 697 -13.46 -25.21 11.67
C HIS A 697 -13.54 -26.12 10.42
N PRO A 698 -13.60 -27.45 10.58
CA PRO A 698 -13.54 -28.40 9.45
C PRO A 698 -14.69 -28.30 8.44
N GLU A 699 -15.78 -27.65 8.82
CA GLU A 699 -16.94 -27.37 7.96
C GLU A 699 -16.78 -26.01 7.25
N GLN A 700 -16.19 -25.01 7.91
CA GLN A 700 -15.89 -23.68 7.36
C GLN A 700 -14.44 -23.58 6.84
N GLN A 701 -14.18 -24.22 5.69
CA GLN A 701 -12.86 -24.28 5.05
C GLN A 701 -12.29 -22.89 4.73
N HIS A 702 -13.08 -21.98 4.15
CA HIS A 702 -12.63 -20.67 3.66
C HIS A 702 -13.41 -19.52 4.33
N SER A 703 -12.94 -18.28 4.20
CA SER A 703 -13.73 -17.11 4.60
C SER A 703 -15.08 -17.11 3.85
N PRO A 704 -16.22 -16.92 4.54
CA PRO A 704 -17.54 -16.95 3.90
C PRO A 704 -17.72 -15.80 2.90
N VAL A 705 -17.25 -14.60 3.25
CA VAL A 705 -17.44 -13.35 2.47
C VAL A 705 -16.41 -13.14 1.34
N ARG A 706 -15.69 -14.18 0.91
CA ARG A 706 -14.65 -14.05 -0.13
C ARG A 706 -15.28 -13.93 -1.52
N GLN A 707 -14.78 -13.01 -2.33
CA GLN A 707 -15.24 -12.85 -3.72
C GLN A 707 -14.67 -13.96 -4.63
N VAL A 708 -15.51 -14.54 -5.51
CA VAL A 708 -15.15 -15.68 -6.36
C VAL A 708 -15.58 -15.45 -7.82
N PHE A 709 -14.64 -14.97 -8.65
CA PHE A 709 -14.88 -14.67 -10.07
C PHE A 709 -14.83 -15.92 -10.96
N SER A 710 -15.78 -16.84 -10.82
CA SER A 710 -15.84 -18.10 -11.57
C SER A 710 -16.14 -17.88 -13.07
N ARG A 711 -15.13 -18.12 -13.92
CA ARG A 711 -15.27 -18.17 -15.40
C ARG A 711 -14.40 -19.30 -15.97
N GLU A 712 -14.62 -19.67 -17.24
CA GLU A 712 -13.86 -20.73 -17.93
C GLU A 712 -12.34 -20.55 -17.82
N HIS A 713 -11.86 -19.32 -18.01
CA HIS A 713 -10.44 -18.99 -17.93
C HIS A 713 -9.97 -18.63 -16.51
N ASN A 714 -10.81 -18.79 -15.47
CA ASN A 714 -10.49 -18.47 -14.07
C ASN A 714 -10.85 -19.62 -13.10
N ARG A 715 -10.28 -20.80 -13.36
CA ARG A 715 -10.52 -21.99 -12.54
C ARG A 715 -9.72 -21.94 -11.23
N PHE A 716 -10.35 -22.37 -10.14
CA PHE A 716 -9.70 -22.60 -8.84
C PHE A 716 -9.31 -24.08 -8.68
N HIS A 717 -8.44 -24.38 -7.72
CA HIS A 717 -8.08 -25.74 -7.36
C HIS A 717 -9.20 -26.34 -6.47
N PRO A 718 -9.48 -27.65 -6.55
CA PRO A 718 -10.22 -28.33 -5.49
C PRO A 718 -9.41 -28.24 -4.19
N SER A 719 -10.00 -27.72 -3.12
CA SER A 719 -9.30 -27.45 -1.86
C SER A 719 -9.49 -28.54 -0.82
N GLY A 720 -8.47 -28.76 0.01
CA GLY A 720 -8.49 -29.66 1.16
C GLY A 720 -8.93 -31.08 0.79
N GLY A 721 -10.11 -31.47 1.24
CA GLY A 721 -10.68 -32.80 1.02
C GLY A 721 -11.51 -33.00 -0.26
N ALA A 722 -11.62 -31.99 -1.14
CA ALA A 722 -12.42 -32.07 -2.35
C ALA A 722 -11.82 -33.02 -3.41
N PRO A 723 -12.62 -33.79 -4.17
CA PRO A 723 -12.10 -34.66 -5.23
C PRO A 723 -11.28 -33.88 -6.27
N GLY A 724 -10.06 -34.34 -6.56
CA GLY A 724 -9.13 -33.65 -7.45
C GLY A 724 -8.14 -32.71 -6.73
N SER A 725 -8.20 -32.57 -5.41
CA SER A 725 -7.17 -31.81 -4.66
C SER A 725 -5.80 -32.51 -4.72
N GLU A 726 -5.80 -33.84 -4.87
CA GLU A 726 -4.61 -34.66 -5.07
C GLU A 726 -3.85 -34.37 -6.40
N ILE A 727 -4.47 -33.62 -7.32
CA ILE A 727 -3.84 -33.16 -8.58
C ILE A 727 -2.92 -31.96 -8.33
N PHE A 728 -3.18 -31.17 -7.28
CA PHE A 728 -2.41 -29.98 -6.91
C PHE A 728 -1.93 -30.03 -5.45
N PRO A 729 -1.15 -31.05 -5.04
CA PRO A 729 -0.86 -31.35 -3.63
C PRO A 729 0.16 -30.39 -2.97
N TYR A 730 0.79 -29.51 -3.73
CA TYR A 730 1.88 -28.64 -3.25
C TYR A 730 1.47 -27.16 -3.27
N VAL A 731 1.82 -26.42 -2.21
CA VAL A 731 1.63 -24.96 -2.14
C VAL A 731 2.63 -24.27 -3.04
N ILE A 732 2.14 -23.54 -4.05
CA ILE A 732 2.95 -22.67 -4.92
C ILE A 732 2.79 -21.22 -4.42
N THR A 733 3.90 -20.51 -4.26
CA THR A 733 3.92 -19.09 -3.85
C THR A 733 4.90 -18.28 -4.71
N THR A 734 4.66 -16.97 -4.84
CA THR A 734 5.48 -16.05 -5.64
C THR A 734 6.00 -14.90 -4.77
N TYR A 735 7.27 -14.56 -4.96
CA TYR A 735 7.99 -13.59 -4.14
C TYR A 735 8.97 -12.76 -5.00
N ARG A 736 9.79 -11.95 -4.36
CA ARG A 736 10.76 -11.05 -4.99
C ARG A 736 12.18 -11.43 -4.57
N LEU A 737 13.14 -11.12 -5.43
CA LEU A 737 14.58 -11.25 -5.21
C LEU A 737 15.18 -9.84 -5.23
N THR A 738 16.30 -9.65 -4.55
CA THR A 738 16.94 -8.32 -4.36
C THR A 738 17.24 -7.61 -5.70
N GLU A 739 17.53 -8.38 -6.74
CA GLU A 739 18.01 -7.90 -8.04
C GLU A 739 16.88 -7.45 -9.00
N HIS A 740 15.64 -7.87 -8.77
CA HIS A 740 14.52 -7.63 -9.70
C HIS A 740 13.30 -6.97 -9.05
N PHE A 741 12.80 -5.94 -9.73
CA PHE A 741 11.68 -5.13 -9.29
C PHE A 741 10.39 -5.46 -10.07
N THR A 742 9.37 -5.90 -9.32
CA THR A 742 8.02 -6.31 -9.77
C THR A 742 8.03 -7.25 -10.99
N ALA A 743 7.27 -6.95 -12.04
CA ALA A 743 7.25 -7.72 -13.30
C ALA A 743 8.57 -7.61 -14.10
N GLY A 744 9.56 -6.87 -13.60
CA GLY A 744 10.86 -6.69 -14.22
C GLY A 744 10.88 -5.70 -15.38
N GLY A 745 9.77 -5.01 -15.69
CA GLY A 745 9.65 -4.05 -16.80
C GLY A 745 10.69 -2.92 -16.78
N MET A 746 11.23 -2.59 -15.61
CA MET A 746 12.42 -1.73 -15.47
C MET A 746 13.73 -2.52 -15.44
N THR A 747 13.80 -3.55 -14.59
CA THR A 747 15.09 -4.17 -14.18
C THR A 747 15.62 -5.23 -15.13
N ARG A 748 14.76 -5.96 -15.88
CA ARG A 748 15.18 -6.91 -16.93
C ARG A 748 15.90 -6.21 -18.11
N TRP A 749 15.70 -4.90 -18.27
CA TRP A 749 16.39 -4.10 -19.28
C TRP A 749 17.75 -3.58 -18.83
N THR A 750 18.06 -3.62 -17.52
CA THR A 750 19.38 -3.25 -16.99
C THR A 750 20.34 -4.44 -17.10
N PRO A 751 21.41 -4.35 -17.90
CA PRO A 751 22.27 -5.50 -18.21
C PRO A 751 22.94 -6.09 -16.96
N TYR A 752 23.29 -5.27 -15.97
CA TYR A 752 23.92 -5.74 -14.73
C TYR A 752 22.96 -6.52 -13.82
N LEU A 753 21.66 -6.20 -13.84
CA LEU A 753 20.66 -6.92 -13.02
C LEU A 753 20.28 -8.24 -13.70
N ALA A 754 20.10 -8.22 -15.02
CA ALA A 754 19.91 -9.41 -15.84
C ALA A 754 21.17 -10.30 -15.94
N GLU A 755 22.35 -9.82 -15.56
CA GLU A 755 23.56 -10.65 -15.38
C GLU A 755 23.55 -11.37 -14.02
N LEU A 756 23.03 -10.72 -12.97
CA LEU A 756 22.93 -11.31 -11.63
C LEU A 756 21.77 -12.32 -11.51
N GLN A 757 20.66 -12.11 -12.20
CA GLN A 757 19.48 -12.99 -12.22
C GLN A 757 18.97 -13.14 -13.67
N PRO A 758 19.54 -14.05 -14.48
CA PRO A 758 19.30 -14.09 -15.93
C PRO A 758 18.01 -14.79 -16.36
N GLU A 759 17.49 -15.74 -15.57
CA GLU A 759 16.35 -16.59 -15.95
C GLU A 759 15.39 -16.81 -14.76
N LEU A 760 14.14 -17.16 -15.06
CA LEU A 760 13.12 -17.54 -14.06
C LEU A 760 13.38 -18.98 -13.59
N PHE A 761 13.42 -19.21 -12.28
CA PHE A 761 13.65 -20.51 -11.64
C PHE A 761 12.55 -20.82 -10.60
N CYS A 762 12.60 -22.02 -10.00
CA CYS A 762 11.81 -22.37 -8.82
C CYS A 762 12.70 -22.91 -7.68
N GLU A 763 12.43 -22.46 -6.44
CA GLU A 763 12.99 -23.06 -5.23
C GLU A 763 12.13 -24.26 -4.81
N VAL A 764 12.74 -25.42 -4.58
CA VAL A 764 12.08 -26.62 -4.04
C VAL A 764 12.85 -27.19 -2.86
N SER A 765 12.16 -27.91 -1.95
CA SER A 765 12.86 -28.59 -0.85
C SER A 765 13.64 -29.80 -1.37
N PRO A 766 14.78 -30.18 -0.74
CA PRO A 766 15.51 -31.40 -1.14
C PRO A 766 14.67 -32.68 -1.05
N ALA A 767 13.66 -32.71 -0.17
CA ALA A 767 12.71 -33.81 -0.08
C ALA A 767 11.78 -33.86 -1.30
N LEU A 768 11.19 -32.73 -1.68
CA LEU A 768 10.31 -32.63 -2.86
C LEU A 768 11.08 -32.89 -4.17
N ALA A 769 12.33 -32.43 -4.25
CA ALA A 769 13.20 -32.73 -5.39
C ALA A 769 13.48 -34.25 -5.51
N ALA A 770 13.72 -34.94 -4.38
CA ALA A 770 13.91 -36.39 -4.37
C ALA A 770 12.61 -37.18 -4.65
N GLU A 771 11.45 -36.67 -4.21
CA GLU A 771 10.12 -37.24 -4.47
C GLU A 771 9.74 -37.17 -5.96
N LEU A 772 9.99 -36.02 -6.60
CA LEU A 772 9.65 -35.76 -8.01
C LEU A 772 10.76 -36.11 -9.01
N GLY A 773 11.97 -36.47 -8.53
CA GLY A 773 13.12 -36.77 -9.38
C GLY A 773 13.74 -35.55 -10.06
N LEU A 774 13.66 -34.38 -9.43
CA LEU A 774 14.21 -33.12 -9.96
C LEU A 774 15.72 -33.02 -9.72
N GLU A 775 16.49 -32.73 -10.77
CA GLU A 775 17.91 -32.44 -10.70
C GLU A 775 18.16 -30.93 -10.45
N HIS A 776 19.17 -30.58 -9.64
CA HIS A 776 19.53 -29.18 -9.43
C HIS A 776 20.00 -28.52 -10.74
N SER A 777 19.40 -27.38 -11.08
CA SER A 777 19.52 -26.66 -12.36
C SER A 777 19.01 -27.45 -13.57
N GLY A 778 18.33 -28.58 -13.35
CA GLY A 778 17.48 -29.25 -14.34
C GLY A 778 16.10 -28.60 -14.44
N TRP A 779 15.34 -28.93 -15.50
CA TRP A 779 14.05 -28.31 -15.80
C TRP A 779 12.88 -28.95 -15.03
N ALA A 780 11.97 -28.12 -14.53
CA ALA A 780 10.68 -28.48 -13.97
C ALA A 780 9.56 -27.69 -14.65
N THR A 781 8.40 -28.31 -14.89
CA THR A 781 7.21 -27.62 -15.41
C THR A 781 6.22 -27.35 -14.28
N LEU A 782 5.89 -26.08 -14.02
CA LEU A 782 4.87 -25.71 -13.03
C LEU A 782 3.46 -25.69 -13.65
N VAL A 783 2.48 -26.30 -12.98
CA VAL A 783 1.08 -26.42 -13.45
C VAL A 783 0.09 -26.00 -12.36
N SER A 784 -1.00 -25.36 -12.76
CA SER A 784 -2.13 -24.96 -11.91
C SER A 784 -3.43 -25.05 -12.73
N ALA A 785 -4.60 -25.01 -12.09
CA ALA A 785 -5.89 -25.06 -12.79
C ALA A 785 -6.11 -23.91 -13.81
N ARG A 786 -5.31 -22.84 -13.71
CA ARG A 786 -5.31 -21.66 -14.61
C ARG A 786 -4.32 -21.78 -15.78
N GLY A 787 -3.38 -22.74 -15.72
CA GLY A 787 -2.44 -23.05 -16.81
C GLY A 787 -2.79 -24.32 -17.59
N ASP A 788 -3.66 -25.17 -17.06
CA ASP A 788 -4.10 -26.40 -17.70
C ASP A 788 -5.03 -26.14 -18.91
N ARG A 789 -4.74 -26.81 -20.04
CA ARG A 789 -5.69 -26.91 -21.16
C ARG A 789 -6.49 -28.19 -21.02
N GLY A 790 -7.81 -28.03 -20.85
CA GLY A 790 -8.76 -29.09 -21.18
C GLY A 790 -8.48 -29.61 -22.60
N GLN A 791 -7.97 -30.84 -22.69
CA GLN A 791 -7.42 -31.50 -23.89
C GLN A 791 -5.99 -31.07 -24.32
N GLY A 792 -4.99 -31.71 -23.71
CA GLY A 792 -3.92 -32.39 -24.45
C GLY A 792 -2.76 -31.57 -25.03
N ALA A 793 -2.82 -30.23 -25.01
CA ALA A 793 -1.77 -29.36 -25.54
C ALA A 793 -1.22 -28.41 -24.46
N GLY A 794 -0.59 -28.97 -23.43
CA GLY A 794 -0.06 -28.20 -22.30
C GLY A 794 0.96 -27.15 -22.73
N HIS A 795 0.67 -25.87 -22.44
CA HIS A 795 1.64 -24.79 -22.45
C HIS A 795 2.47 -24.86 -21.15
N ARG A 796 3.77 -24.57 -21.23
CA ARG A 796 4.74 -25.02 -20.22
C ARG A 796 5.57 -23.86 -19.68
N ALA A 797 5.45 -23.61 -18.39
CA ALA A 797 6.44 -22.84 -17.65
C ALA A 797 7.58 -23.77 -17.24
N ASP A 798 8.45 -24.10 -18.19
CA ASP A 798 9.68 -24.85 -17.93
C ASP A 798 10.71 -23.91 -17.28
N VAL A 799 11.11 -24.20 -16.04
CA VAL A 799 12.00 -23.40 -15.19
C VAL A 799 13.09 -24.26 -14.55
N PRO A 800 14.32 -23.76 -14.30
CA PRO A 800 15.32 -24.51 -13.55
C PRO A 800 14.93 -24.69 -12.07
N ALA A 801 15.18 -25.88 -11.51
CA ALA A 801 14.95 -26.19 -10.10
C ALA A 801 16.22 -25.96 -9.26
N GLU A 802 16.17 -25.08 -8.27
CA GLU A 802 17.30 -24.81 -7.37
C GLU A 802 17.22 -25.63 -6.07
N GLY A 803 18.34 -26.26 -5.70
CA GLY A 803 18.48 -27.06 -4.47
C GLY A 803 19.92 -27.09 -3.97
N ARG A 804 20.17 -26.66 -2.73
CA ARG A 804 21.53 -26.36 -2.22
C ARG A 804 22.41 -27.62 -2.07
N GLY A 805 23.33 -27.86 -3.01
CA GLY A 805 24.38 -28.89 -2.93
C GLY A 805 25.49 -28.69 -3.99
N PRO A 806 26.77 -29.04 -3.72
CA PRO A 806 27.89 -28.55 -4.54
C PRO A 806 28.36 -29.46 -5.70
N HIS A 807 28.74 -28.81 -6.80
CA HIS A 807 29.63 -29.28 -7.90
C HIS A 807 29.19 -30.44 -8.81
N GLY A 808 28.77 -30.11 -10.04
CA GLY A 808 28.75 -31.03 -11.19
C GLY A 808 28.04 -30.44 -12.42
N ALA A 809 28.61 -30.59 -13.62
CA ALA A 809 28.04 -30.12 -14.89
C ALA A 809 28.76 -30.74 -16.10
N PRO A 810 28.20 -30.70 -17.33
CA PRO A 810 26.78 -30.82 -17.72
C PRO A 810 26.60 -31.92 -18.80
N ASP A 811 25.39 -32.12 -19.36
CA ASP A 811 25.06 -31.84 -20.78
C ASP A 811 23.67 -32.39 -21.20
N ARG A 812 22.75 -31.52 -21.69
CA ARG A 812 21.91 -31.70 -22.91
C ARG A 812 20.87 -30.59 -23.08
N ALA A 813 20.49 -30.35 -24.33
CA ALA A 813 19.71 -29.17 -24.72
C ALA A 813 18.19 -29.38 -24.71
N ALA A 814 17.50 -28.50 -23.98
CA ALA A 814 16.13 -28.05 -24.23
C ALA A 814 16.17 -26.53 -24.52
N VAL A 815 15.12 -25.97 -25.13
CA VAL A 815 15.09 -24.54 -25.51
C VAL A 815 14.26 -23.74 -24.51
N PRO A 816 14.84 -22.80 -23.75
CA PRO A 816 14.10 -22.01 -22.76
C PRO A 816 13.13 -21.02 -23.39
N LEU A 817 12.10 -20.62 -22.62
CA LEU A 817 11.37 -19.36 -22.82
C LEU A 817 12.35 -18.16 -22.90
N GLY A 818 13.45 -18.20 -22.15
CA GLY A 818 14.57 -17.25 -22.24
C GLY A 818 15.18 -17.07 -23.65
N SER A 819 14.93 -17.99 -24.59
CA SER A 819 15.36 -17.84 -25.99
C SER A 819 14.62 -16.74 -26.76
N GLN A 820 13.49 -16.23 -26.25
CA GLN A 820 12.77 -15.09 -26.80
C GLN A 820 13.59 -13.78 -26.69
N TRP A 821 14.24 -13.52 -25.56
CA TRP A 821 14.97 -12.26 -25.30
C TRP A 821 16.07 -11.97 -26.34
N LEU A 822 16.84 -12.99 -26.71
CA LEU A 822 17.87 -12.91 -27.75
C LEU A 822 17.29 -12.72 -29.16
N ARG A 823 16.02 -13.07 -29.40
CA ARG A 823 15.31 -12.85 -30.67
C ARG A 823 14.70 -11.45 -30.74
N ALA A 824 14.02 -11.00 -29.67
CA ALA A 824 13.48 -9.64 -29.55
C ALA A 824 14.58 -8.58 -29.73
N ARG A 825 15.69 -8.72 -28.99
CA ARG A 825 16.85 -7.79 -29.10
C ARG A 825 17.46 -7.74 -30.50
N ARG A 826 17.44 -8.86 -31.24
CA ARG A 826 17.89 -8.93 -32.66
C ARG A 826 16.88 -8.39 -33.67
N ARG A 827 15.57 -8.39 -33.36
CA ARG A 827 14.52 -7.77 -34.19
C ARG A 827 14.50 -6.25 -34.01
N GLY A 828 14.49 -5.76 -32.78
CA GLY A 828 14.52 -4.31 -32.48
C GLY A 828 15.72 -3.60 -33.11
N GLN A 829 16.93 -4.17 -32.99
CA GLN A 829 18.13 -3.60 -33.63
C GLN A 829 18.11 -3.62 -35.17
N ARG A 830 17.26 -4.44 -35.81
CA ARG A 830 17.07 -4.42 -37.27
C ARG A 830 16.05 -3.37 -37.71
N ALA A 831 14.98 -3.14 -36.94
CA ALA A 831 13.97 -2.12 -37.27
C ALA A 831 14.55 -0.71 -37.40
N VAL A 832 15.53 -0.36 -36.56
CA VAL A 832 16.21 0.95 -36.54
C VAL A 832 17.19 1.14 -37.73
N ARG A 833 17.40 0.13 -38.58
CA ARG A 833 18.30 0.20 -39.75
C ARG A 833 17.67 -0.31 -41.05
N HIS A 834 16.58 0.31 -41.52
CA HIS A 834 16.38 0.56 -42.97
C HIS A 834 15.16 1.49 -43.25
N ARG A 835 15.43 2.74 -43.62
CA ARG A 835 14.58 3.52 -44.56
C ARG A 835 15.42 4.64 -45.20
N ALA A 836 15.92 4.40 -46.40
CA ALA A 836 16.53 5.45 -47.22
C ALA A 836 15.42 6.39 -47.75
N ARG A 837 15.76 7.67 -47.98
CA ARG A 837 14.81 8.65 -48.55
C ARG A 837 14.59 8.36 -50.05
N PRO A 838 13.37 8.55 -50.59
CA PRO A 838 13.16 8.60 -52.04
C PRO A 838 13.73 9.90 -52.63
N GLU A 839 14.05 9.85 -53.91
CA GLU A 839 14.72 10.92 -54.66
C GLU A 839 13.74 12.03 -55.09
N ARG A 840 14.28 13.25 -55.30
CA ARG A 840 13.72 14.26 -56.22
C ARG A 840 14.88 14.96 -56.96
N PRO A 841 14.64 15.45 -58.19
CA PRO A 841 15.72 15.64 -59.17
C PRO A 841 16.48 16.96 -59.05
N ASP A 842 17.71 16.92 -59.56
CA ASP A 842 18.57 18.05 -59.91
C ASP A 842 17.90 18.95 -60.99
N PRO A 843 18.20 20.26 -61.03
CA PRO A 843 19.18 20.69 -62.03
C PRO A 843 20.05 21.92 -61.65
N GLY A 844 21.34 21.86 -62.01
CA GLY A 844 22.09 23.04 -62.48
C GLY A 844 23.47 23.25 -61.86
N GLY A 845 24.49 23.45 -62.71
CA GLY A 845 25.88 23.71 -62.30
C GLY A 845 26.44 25.06 -62.79
N GLU A 846 27.78 25.19 -62.68
CA GLU A 846 28.59 26.39 -62.94
C GLU A 846 28.45 27.51 -61.86
N GLY A 847 29.52 28.19 -61.38
CA GLY A 847 30.94 28.13 -61.73
C GLY A 847 31.88 28.71 -60.64
N ALA A 848 33.10 29.14 -61.02
CA ALA A 848 34.22 29.55 -60.14
C ALA A 848 34.05 30.98 -59.52
N ASP A 849 34.94 31.58 -58.69
CA ASP A 849 36.40 31.43 -58.51
C ASP A 849 36.96 32.16 -57.23
N ARG A 850 38.18 31.79 -56.80
CA ARG A 850 39.26 32.61 -56.16
C ARG A 850 39.06 33.40 -54.83
N ARG A 851 39.78 32.99 -53.75
CA ARG A 851 40.99 33.67 -53.13
C ARG A 851 41.45 33.04 -51.78
N HIS A 852 42.59 33.52 -51.23
CA HIS A 852 43.41 32.90 -50.16
C HIS A 852 43.57 33.78 -48.88
N PRO A 853 44.13 33.24 -47.75
CA PRO A 853 44.12 33.85 -46.39
C PRO A 853 45.45 34.53 -45.96
N PRO A 854 45.54 35.01 -44.70
CA PRO A 854 46.80 35.08 -43.94
C PRO A 854 46.71 34.51 -42.49
N GLY A 855 47.81 34.60 -41.71
CA GLY A 855 48.05 33.90 -40.42
C GLY A 855 48.48 34.76 -39.19
N PRO A 856 49.25 34.18 -38.21
CA PRO A 856 49.37 34.60 -36.77
C PRO A 856 50.63 35.47 -36.43
N PRO A 857 51.07 35.75 -35.15
CA PRO A 857 50.58 35.45 -33.77
C PRO A 857 50.25 36.76 -32.97
N PRO A 858 50.68 37.16 -31.72
CA PRO A 858 51.63 36.69 -30.66
C PRO A 858 51.01 36.45 -29.22
N PRO A 859 51.78 36.16 -28.13
CA PRO A 859 51.23 35.73 -26.82
C PRO A 859 51.67 36.41 -25.48
N ARG A 860 50.80 36.30 -24.43
CA ARG A 860 51.04 36.36 -22.94
C ARG A 860 51.49 37.70 -22.29
N PRO A 861 51.46 37.88 -20.94
CA PRO A 861 51.09 37.01 -19.78
C PRO A 861 49.78 37.47 -19.04
N GLY A 862 49.36 37.06 -17.83
CA GLY A 862 49.77 36.04 -16.82
C GLY A 862 49.19 36.32 -15.39
N ALA A 863 49.36 35.38 -14.43
CA ALA A 863 48.96 35.39 -12.98
C ALA A 863 47.41 35.39 -12.67
N ASP A 864 46.89 34.76 -11.61
CA ASP A 864 47.51 34.03 -10.47
C ASP A 864 46.57 32.98 -9.81
N ARG A 865 47.13 31.84 -9.38
CA ARG A 865 46.84 30.99 -8.17
C ARG A 865 47.00 29.47 -8.38
N PRO A 866 47.41 28.69 -7.34
CA PRO A 866 47.90 27.30 -7.49
C PRO A 866 46.90 26.22 -7.10
N ALA A 867 47.29 24.95 -7.35
CA ALA A 867 46.64 23.73 -6.85
C ALA A 867 47.63 22.90 -6.02
N GLU A 868 47.13 22.02 -5.14
CA GLU A 868 47.91 21.03 -4.40
C GLU A 868 47.31 19.61 -4.52
N HIS A 869 48.08 18.59 -4.13
CA HIS A 869 47.87 17.20 -4.52
C HIS A 869 47.03 16.35 -3.55
N LEU A 870 46.24 15.45 -4.14
CA LEU A 870 45.72 14.24 -3.47
C LEU A 870 46.82 13.16 -3.34
N PRO A 871 47.03 12.57 -2.14
CA PRO A 871 47.75 11.31 -1.96
C PRO A 871 46.78 10.10 -1.97
N ALA A 872 47.33 8.91 -2.26
CA ALA A 872 46.55 7.69 -2.51
C ALA A 872 46.25 6.84 -1.25
N ALA A 873 45.32 5.89 -1.40
CA ALA A 873 44.84 4.99 -0.34
C ALA A 873 45.92 4.06 0.26
N ARG A 874 45.68 3.60 1.49
CA ARG A 874 46.41 2.48 2.12
C ARG A 874 45.45 1.37 2.53
N ARG A 875 45.86 0.13 2.27
CA ARG A 875 45.28 -1.08 2.88
C ARG A 875 45.76 -1.21 4.32
N TYR A 876 44.98 -1.87 5.17
CA TYR A 876 45.47 -2.45 6.42
C TYR A 876 45.12 -3.94 6.49
N HIS A 877 46.14 -4.78 6.65
CA HIS A 877 46.06 -6.00 7.46
C HIS A 877 46.71 -5.65 8.81
N GLY A 878 46.17 -6.18 9.91
CA GLY A 878 46.65 -5.88 11.26
C GLY A 878 47.64 -6.91 11.81
N ALA A 879 48.15 -6.65 13.02
CA ALA A 879 48.75 -7.62 13.91
C ALA A 879 48.69 -7.12 15.38
N ASP A 880 48.15 -7.97 16.27
CA ASP A 880 48.56 -8.23 17.66
C ASP A 880 49.38 -7.20 18.48
N ARG A 881 48.83 -6.87 19.67
CA ARG A 881 49.37 -7.14 21.04
C ARG A 881 49.67 -6.00 22.04
N ASP A 882 49.25 -6.32 23.27
CA ASP A 882 49.80 -6.08 24.61
C ASP A 882 49.92 -4.65 25.20
N GLY A 883 49.25 -4.47 26.35
CA GLY A 883 49.74 -3.63 27.46
C GLY A 883 48.80 -2.51 27.94
N GLY A 884 47.97 -2.78 28.96
CA GLY A 884 47.11 -1.77 29.62
C GLY A 884 46.07 -2.39 30.54
#